data_AF-A0A397EXG4-F1
#
_entry.id   AF-A0A397EXG4-F1
#
_cell.length_a   1.000
_cell.length_b   1.000
_cell.length_c   1.000
_cell.angle_alpha   90.00
_cell.angle_beta   90.00
_cell.angle_gamma   90.00
#
_symmetry.space_group_name_H-M   'P 1'
#
loop_
_entity.id
_entity.type
_entity.pdbx_description
1 polymer ?
#
loop_
_entity_poly.entity_id
_entity_poly.type
_entity_poly.pdbx_seq_one_letter_code
_entity_poly.pdbx_strand_id
1 'polypeptide(L)'
;MRPGKGSSKTKISFWDAKKMLEKLGVQFDHARTVTKSTQDTVLVVRLYFFTAHAFNNAYSVVSGQPNNTVFAQGNAVEIQIATVVNDNATVSSSLAVTAPPDFDQHMKGCRIDTIVVKGLPAKWFDVDTKSFLDDDDHPPPSIQSAYMHDQHALFQLFSTFGALSAIDVVPPSATTSTTTGADDGTTASSTVSTSHFDAYVQFKTYDGVRAALSTLCDGGSRVLCHTSHVKTFVPLVAHVDTTEYLSDAHIRQRRFAREQRLHDQKAKAAAAIAAERQAKASMEQATALVGSLGDELDKAAADAIQLSSSLAELKAAAAAYAALKAAPTMERVAIVRQALDVVGTCLAKAVRDKEEHEAAIQRAAWTKQVNKAAAAARDLKLARLQKKLSAAKHSFASIVGHVAVVADMAAADEALAVAVQSATTVLNNAEDVQTYLAKLDEDVDEAVHSVDAVVARLEVVDRFYQVERAVKSWSIAPFHVQSLLQTIENEAWGDRTEDVAKRLDDLDEVVQAGGHLDKLVARHVALDEQIGNATPRHEDGENDLRQRHTDLGLLLHRVTDVRDVAGLQTQMDALEAQVSAFLADRYGDTSALKKPRLVQYVAASSGIPRLASSVWIVDNDTGAVRPPKTHDERLQQDMEALRVQVVESQRRELAKERQLRALVLQSMKQPKPAMNDGDATS
;
A
#
# COMPACT_ATOMS: atom_id res chain seq x y z
N MET A 1 -77.26 -2.17 54.42
CA MET A 1 -77.84 -2.76 55.65
C MET A 1 -76.71 -3.13 56.60
N ARG A 2 -76.78 -2.75 57.87
CA ARG A 2 -75.79 -3.09 58.90
C ARG A 2 -76.47 -3.42 60.24
N PRO A 3 -75.82 -4.16 61.16
CA PRO A 3 -76.38 -4.36 62.49
C PRO A 3 -76.66 -3.02 63.18
N GLY A 4 -77.86 -2.85 63.70
CA GLY A 4 -78.28 -1.66 64.46
C GLY A 4 -77.84 -1.72 65.92
N LYS A 5 -77.94 -0.60 66.64
CA LYS A 5 -77.64 -0.54 68.09
C LYS A 5 -78.54 -1.55 68.84
N GLY A 6 -77.91 -2.44 69.63
CA GLY A 6 -78.60 -3.48 70.39
C GLY A 6 -78.78 -4.82 69.67
N SER A 7 -78.22 -5.01 68.47
CA SER A 7 -78.16 -6.33 67.82
C SER A 7 -77.07 -7.21 68.44
N SER A 8 -77.36 -8.50 68.61
CA SER A 8 -76.37 -9.54 68.98
C SER A 8 -75.55 -10.04 67.78
N LYS A 9 -75.84 -9.60 66.56
CA LYS A 9 -75.13 -9.98 65.33
C LYS A 9 -74.05 -8.94 64.98
N THR A 10 -72.87 -9.41 64.57
CA THR A 10 -71.77 -8.56 64.08
C THR A 10 -71.83 -8.31 62.56
N LYS A 11 -72.58 -9.13 61.81
CA LYS A 11 -72.81 -9.03 60.36
C LYS A 11 -74.22 -9.49 59.98
N ILE A 12 -74.70 -9.01 58.84
CA ILE A 12 -76.00 -9.39 58.27
C ILE A 12 -75.77 -10.20 57.01
N SER A 13 -76.35 -11.40 56.95
CA SER A 13 -76.32 -12.23 55.74
C SER A 13 -77.38 -11.78 54.72
N PHE A 14 -77.18 -12.10 53.44
CA PHE A 14 -78.19 -11.83 52.40
C PHE A 14 -79.55 -12.47 52.71
N TRP A 15 -79.56 -13.69 53.27
CA TRP A 15 -80.80 -14.39 53.63
C TRP A 15 -81.54 -13.73 54.80
N ASP A 16 -80.80 -13.22 55.79
CA ASP A 16 -81.38 -12.42 56.87
C ASP A 16 -82.01 -11.14 56.30
N ALA A 17 -81.27 -10.43 55.44
CA ALA A 17 -81.74 -9.22 54.77
C ALA A 17 -83.02 -9.46 53.96
N LYS A 18 -83.05 -10.53 53.17
CA LYS A 18 -84.22 -10.93 52.38
C LYS A 18 -85.45 -11.17 53.27
N LYS A 19 -85.34 -12.00 54.31
CA LYS A 19 -86.45 -12.28 55.23
C LYS A 19 -86.95 -11.03 55.94
N MET A 20 -86.06 -10.07 56.24
CA MET A 20 -86.45 -8.80 56.84
C MET A 20 -87.25 -7.93 55.88
N LEU A 21 -86.80 -7.79 54.63
CA LEU A 21 -87.52 -7.05 53.60
C LEU A 21 -88.90 -7.68 53.34
N GLU A 22 -88.99 -9.01 53.29
CA GLU A 22 -90.27 -9.73 53.18
C GLU A 22 -91.21 -9.42 54.36
N LYS A 23 -90.70 -9.38 55.60
CA LYS A 23 -91.50 -9.00 56.79
C LYS A 23 -92.01 -7.56 56.77
N LEU A 24 -91.28 -6.65 56.12
CA LEU A 24 -91.73 -5.27 55.92
C LEU A 24 -92.80 -5.15 54.83
N GLY A 25 -93.14 -6.24 54.13
CA GLY A 25 -94.03 -6.20 52.98
C GLY A 25 -93.35 -5.71 51.70
N VAL A 26 -92.01 -5.67 51.67
CA VAL A 26 -91.24 -5.31 50.47
C VAL A 26 -91.15 -6.52 49.56
N GLN A 27 -91.99 -6.54 48.52
CA GLN A 27 -91.93 -7.53 47.45
C GLN A 27 -91.01 -7.04 46.34
N PHE A 28 -89.98 -7.82 46.02
CA PHE A 28 -89.01 -7.53 44.96
C PHE A 28 -88.85 -8.75 44.05
N ASP A 29 -88.60 -8.52 42.76
CA ASP A 29 -88.52 -9.59 41.76
C ASP A 29 -87.14 -10.27 41.76
N HIS A 30 -86.09 -9.48 41.99
CA HIS A 30 -84.74 -9.98 42.10
C HIS A 30 -83.91 -9.17 43.11
N ALA A 31 -82.91 -9.81 43.71
CA ALA A 31 -81.99 -9.15 44.61
C ALA A 31 -80.58 -9.69 44.39
N ARG A 32 -79.60 -8.78 44.34
CA ARG A 32 -78.19 -9.11 44.15
C ARG A 32 -77.34 -8.39 45.19
N THR A 33 -76.43 -9.13 45.82
CA THR A 33 -75.43 -8.54 46.70
C THR A 33 -74.37 -7.80 45.87
N VAL A 34 -74.07 -6.56 46.24
CA VAL A 34 -73.09 -5.70 45.56
C VAL A 34 -71.71 -5.80 46.22
N THR A 35 -71.65 -5.88 47.55
CA THR A 35 -70.39 -6.11 48.27
C THR A 35 -69.99 -7.59 48.21
N LYS A 36 -68.78 -7.88 47.70
CA LYS A 36 -68.18 -9.23 47.69
C LYS A 36 -67.15 -9.46 48.80
N SER A 37 -66.76 -8.42 49.56
CA SER A 37 -65.78 -8.55 50.63
C SER A 37 -66.40 -9.13 51.89
N THR A 38 -65.84 -10.22 52.40
CA THR A 38 -66.21 -10.82 53.70
C THR A 38 -65.81 -9.95 54.89
N GLN A 39 -65.09 -8.85 54.69
CA GLN A 39 -64.60 -7.98 55.78
C GLN A 39 -65.53 -6.81 56.11
N ASP A 40 -66.48 -6.46 55.25
CA ASP A 40 -67.37 -5.31 55.48
C ASP A 40 -68.47 -5.64 56.50
N THR A 41 -68.71 -4.72 57.44
CA THR A 41 -69.83 -4.75 58.39
C THR A 41 -71.16 -4.32 57.75
N VAL A 42 -71.11 -3.82 56.51
CA VAL A 42 -72.25 -3.33 55.73
C VAL A 42 -72.53 -4.25 54.56
N LEU A 43 -73.73 -4.82 54.52
CA LEU A 43 -74.27 -5.55 53.38
C LEU A 43 -74.96 -4.57 52.42
N VAL A 44 -74.46 -4.45 51.19
CA VAL A 44 -75.13 -3.68 50.14
C VAL A 44 -75.87 -4.65 49.23
N VAL A 45 -77.20 -4.51 49.17
CA VAL A 45 -78.08 -5.31 48.30
C VAL A 45 -78.75 -4.38 47.32
N ARG A 46 -78.69 -4.74 46.03
CA ARG A 46 -79.46 -4.08 44.97
C ARG A 46 -80.72 -4.91 44.71
N LEU A 47 -81.88 -4.27 44.86
CA LEU A 47 -83.19 -4.86 44.58
C LEU A 47 -83.65 -4.41 43.19
N TYR A 48 -84.27 -5.34 42.46
CA TYR A 48 -84.84 -5.09 41.13
C TYR A 48 -86.33 -5.36 41.16
N PHE A 49 -87.06 -4.50 40.44
CA PHE A 49 -88.52 -4.52 40.37
C PHE A 49 -88.93 -4.42 38.90
N PHE A 50 -89.89 -5.24 38.47
CA PHE A 50 -90.43 -5.21 37.12
C PHE A 50 -91.44 -4.09 36.90
N THR A 51 -92.02 -3.55 37.99
CA THR A 51 -93.00 -2.45 37.91
C THR A 51 -92.59 -1.27 38.77
N ALA A 52 -92.82 -0.07 38.26
CA ALA A 52 -92.59 1.18 39.00
C ALA A 52 -93.43 1.25 40.28
N HIS A 53 -94.65 0.71 40.26
CA HIS A 53 -95.51 0.64 41.44
C HIS A 53 -94.89 -0.18 42.58
N ALA A 54 -94.35 -1.38 42.28
CA ALA A 54 -93.69 -2.21 43.29
C ALA A 54 -92.43 -1.53 43.85
N PHE A 55 -91.63 -0.90 42.98
CA PHE A 55 -90.48 -0.10 43.39
C PHE A 55 -90.87 1.05 44.32
N ASN A 56 -91.85 1.88 43.93
CA ASN A 56 -92.28 3.05 44.71
C ASN A 56 -92.86 2.63 46.07
N ASN A 57 -93.64 1.55 46.11
CA ASN A 57 -94.15 0.99 47.36
C ASN A 57 -93.00 0.51 48.26
N ALA A 58 -92.06 -0.28 47.71
CA ALA A 58 -90.88 -0.74 48.44
C ALA A 58 -90.03 0.42 48.99
N TYR A 59 -89.79 1.45 48.16
CA TYR A 59 -89.06 2.65 48.55
C TYR A 59 -89.76 3.39 49.69
N SER A 60 -91.08 3.60 49.59
CA SER A 60 -91.90 4.23 50.63
C SER A 60 -91.88 3.43 51.94
N VAL A 61 -92.00 2.11 51.87
CA VAL A 61 -91.99 1.22 53.04
C VAL A 61 -90.66 1.26 53.77
N VAL A 62 -89.55 1.26 53.04
CA VAL A 62 -88.20 1.26 53.62
C VAL A 62 -87.82 2.65 54.15
N SER A 63 -88.11 3.71 53.40
CA SER A 63 -87.84 5.10 53.82
C SER A 63 -88.73 5.56 54.97
N GLY A 64 -89.93 4.98 55.12
CA GLY A 64 -90.86 5.27 56.21
C GLY A 64 -90.53 4.57 57.54
N GLN A 65 -89.48 3.75 57.63
CA GLN A 65 -89.13 3.07 58.88
C GLN A 65 -88.55 4.07 59.92
N PRO A 66 -89.04 4.06 61.17
CA PRO A 66 -88.54 4.95 62.20
C PRO A 66 -87.06 4.69 62.47
N ASN A 67 -86.24 5.75 62.45
CA ASN A 67 -84.78 5.70 62.62
C ASN A 67 -84.05 4.78 61.61
N ASN A 68 -84.63 4.53 60.42
CA ASN A 68 -84.07 3.64 59.41
C ASN A 68 -83.75 2.24 59.94
N THR A 69 -84.40 1.79 61.03
CA THR A 69 -84.03 0.57 61.74
C THR A 69 -85.21 -0.39 61.81
N VAL A 70 -84.97 -1.66 61.53
CA VAL A 70 -85.98 -2.73 61.53
C VAL A 70 -85.58 -3.80 62.52
N PHE A 71 -86.53 -4.25 63.33
CA PHE A 71 -86.33 -5.31 64.32
C PHE A 71 -86.80 -6.66 63.76
N ALA A 72 -85.89 -7.63 63.67
CA ALA A 72 -86.23 -8.98 63.25
C ALA A 72 -85.44 -10.02 64.04
N GLN A 73 -86.15 -11.04 64.56
CA GLN A 73 -85.55 -12.15 65.32
C GLN A 73 -84.66 -11.67 66.49
N GLY A 74 -85.14 -10.66 67.24
CA GLY A 74 -84.42 -10.09 68.38
C GLY A 74 -83.23 -9.20 68.02
N ASN A 75 -83.01 -8.88 66.74
CA ASN A 75 -81.89 -8.06 66.26
C ASN A 75 -82.37 -6.78 65.58
N ALA A 76 -81.76 -5.65 65.92
CA ALA A 76 -81.93 -4.38 65.22
C ALA A 76 -81.08 -4.36 63.94
N VAL A 77 -81.63 -3.89 62.83
CA VAL A 77 -80.91 -3.75 61.56
C VAL A 77 -81.17 -2.38 60.96
N GLU A 78 -80.11 -1.64 60.72
CA GLU A 78 -80.18 -0.33 60.08
C GLU A 78 -80.15 -0.50 58.54
N ILE A 79 -81.17 0.04 57.88
CA ILE A 79 -81.35 0.04 56.44
C ILE A 79 -81.15 1.47 55.94
N GLN A 80 -80.04 1.70 55.25
CA GLN A 80 -79.80 2.94 54.54
C GLN A 80 -80.08 2.70 53.06
N ILE A 81 -80.92 3.56 52.46
CA ILE A 81 -81.11 3.61 51.02
C ILE A 81 -79.91 4.36 50.45
N ALA A 82 -79.08 3.67 49.65
CA ALA A 82 -77.97 4.31 48.99
C ALA A 82 -78.50 5.23 47.88
N THR A 83 -78.17 6.52 47.95
CA THR A 83 -78.26 7.40 46.78
C THR A 83 -77.18 6.96 45.80
N VAL A 84 -77.57 6.29 44.72
CA VAL A 84 -76.66 6.03 43.61
C VAL A 84 -76.47 7.37 42.92
N VAL A 85 -75.42 8.11 43.31
CA VAL A 85 -74.85 9.12 42.42
C VAL A 85 -74.28 8.32 41.27
N ASN A 86 -75.02 8.25 40.18
CA ASN A 86 -74.39 7.89 38.92
C ASN A 86 -73.45 9.05 38.62
N ASP A 87 -72.15 8.86 38.82
CA ASP A 87 -71.13 9.84 38.41
C ASP A 87 -71.12 10.06 36.88
N ASN A 88 -71.91 9.26 36.14
CA ASN A 88 -72.24 9.44 34.72
C ASN A 88 -73.64 10.06 34.46
N ALA A 89 -74.45 10.33 35.49
CA ALA A 89 -75.74 11.02 35.35
C ALA A 89 -75.60 12.55 35.42
N THR A 90 -74.37 13.08 35.38
CA THR A 90 -74.09 14.51 35.23
C THR A 90 -74.58 15.08 33.90
N VAL A 91 -75.12 14.24 32.99
CA VAL A 91 -75.81 14.71 31.78
C VAL A 91 -77.11 13.93 31.52
N SER A 92 -77.94 13.69 32.54
CA SER A 92 -79.38 13.77 32.28
C SER A 92 -79.75 15.24 32.22
N SER A 93 -79.26 15.94 31.20
CA SER A 93 -79.83 17.23 30.82
C SER A 93 -81.30 16.98 30.56
N SER A 94 -82.17 17.57 31.38
CA SER A 94 -83.61 17.55 31.16
C SER A 94 -83.85 18.12 29.76
N LEU A 95 -83.98 17.23 28.78
CA LEU A 95 -84.22 17.59 27.39
C LEU A 95 -85.45 18.48 27.36
N ALA A 96 -85.37 19.59 26.62
CA ALA A 96 -86.49 20.51 26.50
C ALA A 96 -87.74 19.78 25.98
N VAL A 97 -88.92 20.17 26.48
CA VAL A 97 -90.21 19.55 26.11
C VAL A 97 -90.51 19.75 24.61
N THR A 98 -89.94 20.77 24.00
CA THR A 98 -90.02 21.01 22.55
C THR A 98 -88.61 21.02 21.97
N ALA A 99 -88.50 20.69 20.68
CA ALA A 99 -87.23 20.78 19.97
C ALA A 99 -86.65 22.21 20.06
N PRO A 100 -85.33 22.37 20.20
CA PRO A 100 -84.69 23.67 20.03
C PRO A 100 -85.07 24.29 18.66
N PRO A 101 -85.30 25.61 18.58
CA PRO A 101 -85.74 26.27 17.36
C PRO A 101 -84.73 26.16 16.20
N ASP A 102 -83.48 25.85 16.51
CA ASP A 102 -82.37 25.64 15.59
C ASP A 102 -82.08 24.16 15.29
N PHE A 103 -82.88 23.21 15.82
CA PHE A 103 -82.63 21.77 15.66
C PHE A 103 -82.50 21.33 14.18
N ASP A 104 -83.33 21.88 13.29
CA ASP A 104 -83.25 21.57 11.85
C ASP A 104 -82.25 22.43 11.07
N GLN A 105 -81.62 23.42 11.72
CA GLN A 105 -80.55 24.24 11.13
C GLN A 105 -79.18 23.56 11.24
N HIS A 106 -79.01 22.69 12.24
CA HIS A 106 -77.81 21.89 12.45
C HIS A 106 -77.82 20.62 11.61
N MET A 107 -76.65 20.21 11.12
CA MET A 107 -76.48 18.98 10.33
C MET A 107 -76.78 17.73 11.17
N LYS A 108 -77.23 16.64 10.50
CA LYS A 108 -77.47 15.35 11.15
C LYS A 108 -76.24 14.87 11.91
N GLY A 109 -76.41 14.40 13.14
CA GLY A 109 -75.33 13.92 13.99
C GLY A 109 -74.48 15.02 14.64
N CYS A 110 -74.63 16.27 14.23
CA CYS A 110 -74.09 17.46 14.93
C CYS A 110 -75.17 18.13 15.80
N ARG A 111 -76.42 17.68 15.68
CA ARG A 111 -77.55 18.10 16.52
C ARG A 111 -77.88 17.01 17.54
N ILE A 112 -78.77 17.33 18.48
CA ILE A 112 -79.26 16.39 19.52
C ILE A 112 -80.24 15.33 18.96
N ASP A 113 -79.84 14.66 17.87
CA ASP A 113 -80.58 13.60 17.19
C ASP A 113 -80.02 12.19 17.46
N THR A 114 -78.89 12.10 18.15
CA THR A 114 -78.17 10.84 18.38
C THR A 114 -78.09 10.53 19.88
N ILE A 115 -78.40 9.29 20.25
CA ILE A 115 -78.20 8.77 21.60
C ILE A 115 -77.13 7.68 21.61
N VAL A 116 -76.44 7.56 22.74
CA VAL A 116 -75.49 6.48 23.01
C VAL A 116 -76.06 5.60 24.12
N VAL A 117 -76.22 4.31 23.84
CA VAL A 117 -76.62 3.30 24.82
C VAL A 117 -75.43 2.41 25.11
N LYS A 118 -74.94 2.45 26.36
CA LYS A 118 -73.71 1.78 26.77
C LYS A 118 -73.95 0.40 27.36
N GLY A 119 -73.00 -0.51 27.13
CA GLY A 119 -72.90 -1.79 27.82
C GLY A 119 -74.00 -2.79 27.50
N LEU A 120 -74.51 -2.81 26.26
CA LEU A 120 -75.50 -3.77 25.81
C LEU A 120 -74.88 -5.15 25.57
N PRO A 121 -75.52 -6.28 25.93
CA PRO A 121 -74.93 -7.61 25.71
C PRO A 121 -74.98 -8.02 24.24
N ALA A 122 -73.82 -8.32 23.67
CA ALA A 122 -73.68 -8.65 22.25
C ALA A 122 -74.58 -9.82 21.80
N LYS A 123 -74.63 -10.88 22.60
CA LYS A 123 -75.42 -12.08 22.32
C LYS A 123 -76.94 -11.86 22.36
N TRP A 124 -77.42 -10.80 23.01
CA TRP A 124 -78.87 -10.52 23.07
C TRP A 124 -79.38 -9.77 21.84
N PHE A 125 -78.46 -9.19 21.07
CA PHE A 125 -78.76 -8.33 19.93
C PHE A 125 -78.08 -8.81 18.64
N ASP A 126 -77.56 -10.04 18.62
CA ASP A 126 -76.85 -10.66 17.50
C ASP A 126 -75.72 -9.80 16.91
N VAL A 127 -74.97 -9.11 17.79
CA VAL A 127 -73.83 -8.28 17.40
C VAL A 127 -72.55 -9.12 17.29
N ASP A 128 -71.90 -9.09 16.12
CA ASP A 128 -70.60 -9.75 15.92
C ASP A 128 -69.43 -8.91 16.46
N THR A 129 -69.06 -9.22 17.69
CA THR A 129 -67.95 -8.59 18.41
C THR A 129 -66.57 -9.12 18.03
N LYS A 130 -66.45 -10.12 17.13
CA LYS A 130 -65.14 -10.59 16.67
C LYS A 130 -64.39 -9.49 15.94
N SER A 131 -65.15 -8.66 15.21
CA SER A 131 -64.65 -7.45 14.56
C SER A 131 -64.06 -6.40 15.49
N PHE A 132 -64.29 -6.51 16.81
CA PHE A 132 -63.71 -5.63 17.82
C PHE A 132 -62.29 -6.04 18.24
N LEU A 133 -61.86 -7.26 17.91
CA LEU A 133 -60.55 -7.82 18.26
C LEU A 133 -59.53 -7.67 17.12
N ASP A 134 -60.00 -7.45 15.89
CA ASP A 134 -59.14 -7.29 14.73
C ASP A 134 -58.58 -5.86 14.69
N ASP A 135 -57.60 -5.59 15.55
CA ASP A 135 -56.73 -4.42 15.37
C ASP A 135 -55.79 -4.57 14.17
N ASP A 136 -55.64 -5.79 13.60
CA ASP A 136 -54.61 -6.04 12.56
C ASP A 136 -55.04 -6.73 11.25
N ASP A 137 -56.10 -7.55 11.16
CA ASP A 137 -56.27 -8.36 9.92
C ASP A 137 -57.50 -8.07 9.05
N HIS A 138 -58.61 -7.57 9.58
CA HIS A 138 -59.76 -7.18 8.75
C HIS A 138 -60.52 -6.00 9.35
N PRO A 139 -60.45 -4.79 8.75
CA PRO A 139 -61.27 -3.69 9.23
C PRO A 139 -62.75 -4.05 9.03
N PRO A 140 -63.61 -3.98 10.06
CA PRO A 140 -65.03 -4.30 9.90
C PRO A 140 -65.63 -3.46 8.75
N PRO A 141 -66.46 -4.05 7.87
CA PRO A 141 -67.17 -3.29 6.85
C PRO A 141 -67.91 -2.13 7.53
N SER A 142 -68.16 -1.01 6.83
CA SER A 142 -68.87 0.15 7.39
C SER A 142 -70.14 -0.32 8.12
N ILE A 143 -70.08 -0.35 9.44
CA ILE A 143 -71.02 -1.06 10.30
C ILE A 143 -72.41 -0.40 10.28
N GLN A 144 -72.49 0.85 9.79
CA GLN A 144 -73.73 1.62 9.67
C GLN A 144 -74.86 0.91 8.90
N SER A 145 -74.56 0.04 7.93
CA SER A 145 -75.61 -0.68 7.17
C SER A 145 -76.01 -2.02 7.80
N ALA A 146 -75.13 -2.64 8.59
CA ALA A 146 -75.35 -3.99 9.11
C ALA A 146 -76.55 -4.04 10.08
N TYR A 147 -76.74 -2.98 10.86
CA TYR A 147 -77.75 -2.89 11.91
C TYR A 147 -78.97 -2.04 11.55
N MET A 148 -79.01 -1.49 10.33
CA MET A 148 -80.09 -0.67 9.78
C MET A 148 -81.15 -1.50 9.03
N HIS A 149 -81.10 -2.83 9.09
CA HIS A 149 -82.08 -3.72 8.46
C HIS A 149 -83.33 -3.93 9.32
N ASP A 150 -84.50 -3.93 8.69
CA ASP A 150 -85.81 -4.10 9.35
C ASP A 150 -85.96 -5.38 10.21
N GLN A 151 -85.16 -6.41 9.91
CA GLN A 151 -85.15 -7.69 10.63
C GLN A 151 -84.20 -7.69 11.84
N HIS A 152 -83.33 -6.69 11.98
CA HIS A 152 -82.33 -6.65 13.04
C HIS A 152 -82.94 -6.22 14.37
N ALA A 153 -82.56 -6.89 15.47
CA ALA A 153 -83.12 -6.65 16.81
C ALA A 153 -82.95 -5.18 17.28
N LEU A 154 -81.79 -4.58 17.01
CA LEU A 154 -81.53 -3.16 17.34
C LEU A 154 -82.45 -2.22 16.56
N PHE A 155 -82.64 -2.46 15.26
CA PHE A 155 -83.50 -1.63 14.43
C PHE A 155 -84.95 -1.70 14.91
N GLN A 156 -85.47 -2.90 15.15
CA GLN A 156 -86.83 -3.11 15.63
C GLN A 156 -87.06 -2.45 16.99
N LEU A 157 -86.10 -2.61 17.92
CA LEU A 157 -86.18 -2.02 19.25
C LEU A 157 -86.26 -0.49 19.18
N PHE A 158 -85.29 0.14 18.53
CA PHE A 158 -85.20 1.61 18.55
C PHE A 158 -86.24 2.28 17.65
N SER A 159 -86.76 1.59 16.63
CA SER A 159 -87.85 2.10 15.78
C SER A 159 -89.15 2.32 16.55
N THR A 160 -89.33 1.67 17.70
CA THR A 160 -90.50 1.91 18.58
C THR A 160 -90.55 3.32 19.15
N PHE A 161 -89.40 4.00 19.26
CA PHE A 161 -89.32 5.36 19.78
C PHE A 161 -89.45 6.43 18.70
N GLY A 162 -89.13 6.10 17.44
CA GLY A 162 -89.25 7.02 16.31
C GLY A 162 -88.48 6.53 15.08
N ALA A 163 -88.66 7.22 13.96
CA ALA A 163 -87.98 6.87 12.71
C ALA A 163 -86.46 7.04 12.84
N LEU A 164 -85.71 6.01 12.49
CA LEU A 164 -84.25 5.96 12.59
C LEU A 164 -83.56 6.50 11.33
N SER A 165 -82.39 7.10 11.50
CA SER A 165 -81.50 7.60 10.45
C SER A 165 -80.26 6.70 10.30
N ALA A 166 -79.64 6.31 11.41
CA ALA A 166 -78.49 5.42 11.44
C ALA A 166 -78.38 4.68 12.78
N ILE A 167 -77.87 3.45 12.75
CA ILE A 167 -77.40 2.72 13.94
C ILE A 167 -75.96 2.32 13.64
N ASP A 168 -75.06 2.56 14.59
CA ASP A 168 -73.71 2.04 14.57
C ASP A 168 -73.36 1.43 15.93
N VAL A 169 -72.49 0.42 15.91
CA VAL A 169 -72.10 -0.30 17.11
C VAL A 169 -70.60 -0.28 17.24
N VAL A 170 -70.12 0.03 18.43
CA VAL A 170 -68.70 0.12 18.75
C VAL A 170 -68.36 -0.73 19.97
N PRO A 171 -67.08 -1.11 20.13
CA PRO A 171 -66.64 -1.76 21.36
C PRO A 171 -66.92 -0.88 22.59
N PRO A 172 -67.22 -1.46 23.76
CA PRO A 172 -67.50 -0.70 24.97
C PRO A 172 -66.32 0.21 25.30
N SER A 173 -66.59 1.50 25.56
CA SER A 173 -65.52 2.41 25.97
C SER A 173 -64.91 1.94 27.29
N ALA A 174 -63.57 1.85 27.36
CA ALA A 174 -62.80 1.34 28.50
C ALA A 174 -63.02 2.11 29.82
N THR A 175 -63.78 3.21 29.80
CA THR A 175 -64.09 4.07 30.93
C THR A 175 -65.09 3.50 31.94
N THR A 176 -65.58 2.27 31.78
CA THR A 176 -66.63 1.72 32.67
C THR A 176 -66.38 0.34 33.29
N SER A 177 -65.15 -0.19 33.22
CA SER A 177 -64.74 -1.30 34.08
C SER A 177 -64.03 -0.78 35.34
N THR A 178 -64.74 -0.06 36.21
CA THR A 178 -64.31 0.13 37.60
C THR A 178 -64.48 -1.19 38.36
N THR A 179 -63.62 -2.14 38.08
CA THR A 179 -63.07 -3.00 39.12
C THR A 179 -61.78 -2.33 39.57
N THR A 180 -61.86 -1.58 40.67
CA THR A 180 -60.72 -1.06 41.40
C THR A 180 -59.78 -2.20 41.77
N GLY A 181 -58.72 -2.35 40.99
CA GLY A 181 -57.47 -3.00 41.35
C GLY A 181 -56.38 -2.09 40.81
N ALA A 182 -55.75 -1.33 41.70
CA ALA A 182 -54.51 -0.65 41.38
C ALA A 182 -53.46 -1.72 41.13
N ASP A 183 -52.76 -1.66 40.00
CA ASP A 183 -51.39 -2.14 39.86
C ASP A 183 -50.75 -1.56 38.58
N ASP A 184 -49.58 -0.96 38.82
CA ASP A 184 -48.40 -0.73 37.99
C ASP A 184 -48.48 -0.44 36.48
N GLY A 185 -47.74 0.61 36.10
CA GLY A 185 -47.56 1.16 34.76
C GLY A 185 -46.83 0.25 33.78
N THR A 186 -47.47 -0.84 33.39
CA THR A 186 -47.13 -1.62 32.19
C THR A 186 -48.29 -1.49 31.22
N THR A 187 -48.02 -1.10 29.98
CA THR A 187 -48.98 -0.88 28.89
C THR A 187 -50.12 -1.89 28.88
N ALA A 188 -51.24 -1.54 29.53
CA ALA A 188 -52.44 -2.35 29.55
C ALA A 188 -53.05 -2.27 28.15
N SER A 189 -52.78 -3.28 27.33
CA SER A 189 -53.63 -3.64 26.21
C SER A 189 -55.04 -3.75 26.77
N SER A 190 -55.85 -2.71 26.56
CA SER A 190 -57.25 -2.69 26.99
C SER A 190 -57.90 -3.91 26.39
N THR A 191 -58.18 -4.92 27.22
CA THR A 191 -58.81 -6.16 26.77
C THR A 191 -60.22 -5.78 26.34
N VAL A 192 -60.40 -5.60 25.03
CA VAL A 192 -61.69 -5.18 24.45
C VAL A 192 -62.71 -6.23 24.84
N SER A 193 -63.72 -5.84 25.61
CA SER A 193 -64.77 -6.76 26.04
C SER A 193 -65.60 -7.15 24.82
N THR A 194 -65.48 -8.40 24.39
CA THR A 194 -66.29 -8.99 23.30
C THR A 194 -67.67 -9.46 23.75
N SER A 195 -68.03 -9.23 25.02
CA SER A 195 -69.31 -9.66 25.57
C SER A 195 -70.39 -8.58 25.53
N HIS A 196 -69.98 -7.32 25.42
CA HIS A 196 -70.85 -6.15 25.43
C HIS A 196 -70.47 -5.19 24.30
N PHE A 197 -71.34 -4.23 23.98
CA PHE A 197 -71.09 -3.18 23.00
C PHE A 197 -71.77 -1.87 23.42
N ASP A 198 -71.34 -0.77 22.84
CA ASP A 198 -72.02 0.53 22.91
C ASP A 198 -72.70 0.80 21.56
N ALA A 199 -73.94 1.28 21.59
CA ALA A 199 -74.74 1.57 20.40
C ALA A 199 -74.97 3.07 20.23
N TYR A 200 -74.62 3.61 19.07
CA TYR A 200 -75.00 4.95 18.64
C TYR A 200 -76.25 4.85 17.77
N VAL A 201 -77.32 5.51 18.18
CA VAL A 201 -78.62 5.47 17.52
C VAL A 201 -79.05 6.88 17.17
N GLN A 202 -79.11 7.17 15.88
CA GLN A 202 -79.53 8.46 15.35
C GLN A 202 -80.99 8.40 14.89
N PHE A 203 -81.82 9.29 15.42
CA PHE A 203 -83.23 9.46 15.06
C PHE A 203 -83.39 10.57 14.01
N LYS A 204 -84.46 10.50 13.21
CA LYS A 204 -84.81 11.56 12.25
C LYS A 204 -85.39 12.80 12.94
N THR A 205 -86.00 12.63 14.12
CA THR A 205 -86.76 13.67 14.82
C THR A 205 -86.33 13.77 16.28
N TYR A 206 -86.40 14.98 16.84
CA TYR A 206 -86.14 15.24 18.26
C TYR A 206 -87.09 14.46 19.19
N ASP A 207 -88.34 14.28 18.76
CA ASP A 207 -89.34 13.50 19.50
C ASP A 207 -88.90 12.05 19.71
N GLY A 208 -88.23 11.45 18.73
CA GLY A 208 -87.69 10.09 18.86
C GLY A 208 -86.60 9.98 19.92
N VAL A 209 -85.68 10.96 19.97
CA VAL A 209 -84.64 11.04 21.01
C VAL A 209 -85.26 11.19 22.39
N ARG A 210 -86.23 12.10 22.53
CA ARG A 210 -86.92 12.34 23.78
C ARG A 210 -87.70 11.11 24.24
N ALA A 211 -88.45 10.45 23.34
CA ALA A 211 -89.18 9.23 23.65
C ALA A 211 -88.26 8.09 24.08
N ALA A 212 -87.12 7.93 23.40
CA ALA A 212 -86.11 6.93 23.74
C ALA A 212 -85.49 7.20 25.12
N LEU A 213 -85.01 8.43 25.38
CA LEU A 213 -84.38 8.76 26.66
C LEU A 213 -85.38 8.79 27.82
N SER A 214 -86.60 9.29 27.61
CA SER A 214 -87.68 9.16 28.60
C SER A 214 -87.91 7.69 28.95
N THR A 215 -88.00 6.81 27.96
CA THR A 215 -88.25 5.38 28.22
C THR A 215 -87.03 4.65 28.80
N LEU A 216 -85.81 5.02 28.43
CA LEU A 216 -84.59 4.34 28.87
C LEU A 216 -84.06 4.89 30.21
N CYS A 217 -84.41 6.14 30.57
CA CYS A 217 -83.84 6.84 31.72
C CYS A 217 -84.86 7.39 32.72
N ASP A 218 -86.17 7.51 32.41
CA ASP A 218 -87.12 8.11 33.36
C ASP A 218 -87.28 7.26 34.62
N GLY A 219 -87.11 7.91 35.77
CA GLY A 219 -87.37 7.35 37.10
C GLY A 219 -86.17 6.65 37.76
N GLY A 220 -84.98 6.67 37.15
CA GLY A 220 -83.74 6.13 37.76
C GLY A 220 -83.08 5.01 36.94
N SER A 221 -82.26 4.16 37.60
CA SER A 221 -81.51 3.07 36.97
C SER A 221 -82.42 1.94 36.46
N ARG A 222 -82.94 2.10 35.24
CA ARG A 222 -83.62 1.02 34.51
C ARG A 222 -82.60 -0.07 34.15
N VAL A 223 -83.11 -1.30 34.05
CA VAL A 223 -82.32 -2.46 33.69
C VAL A 223 -82.98 -3.20 32.54
N LEU A 224 -82.16 -3.74 31.65
CA LEU A 224 -82.57 -4.66 30.62
C LEU A 224 -82.58 -6.08 31.21
N CYS A 225 -83.69 -6.78 31.03
CA CYS A 225 -83.83 -8.19 31.35
C CYS A 225 -84.26 -8.96 30.09
N HIS A 226 -83.63 -10.10 29.85
CA HIS A 226 -83.99 -10.98 28.75
C HIS A 226 -85.09 -11.95 29.19
N THR A 227 -86.14 -12.14 28.37
CA THR A 227 -87.30 -13.00 28.68
C THR A 227 -86.90 -14.44 28.97
N SER A 228 -85.92 -14.98 28.24
CA SER A 228 -85.38 -16.33 28.46
C SER A 228 -84.33 -16.42 29.59
N HIS A 229 -83.80 -15.29 30.07
CA HIS A 229 -82.75 -15.25 31.09
C HIS A 229 -83.09 -14.27 32.22
N VAL A 230 -84.24 -14.49 32.87
CA VAL A 230 -84.85 -13.64 33.92
C VAL A 230 -83.92 -13.37 35.12
N LYS A 231 -82.81 -14.10 35.28
CA LYS A 231 -81.83 -13.91 36.35
C LYS A 231 -80.68 -12.95 35.99
N THR A 232 -80.58 -12.51 34.74
CA THR A 232 -79.51 -11.62 34.27
C THR A 232 -80.10 -10.23 34.01
N PHE A 233 -79.57 -9.24 34.74
CA PHE A 233 -79.98 -7.84 34.63
C PHE A 233 -78.79 -7.01 34.18
N VAL A 234 -79.00 -6.20 33.15
CA VAL A 234 -77.97 -5.31 32.61
C VAL A 234 -78.41 -3.88 32.83
N PRO A 235 -77.63 -3.05 33.53
CA PRO A 235 -77.99 -1.65 33.74
C PRO A 235 -78.04 -0.93 32.39
N LEU A 236 -79.13 -0.21 32.14
CA LEU A 236 -79.24 0.63 30.94
C LEU A 236 -78.64 1.99 31.24
N VAL A 237 -77.67 2.40 30.42
CA VAL A 237 -77.05 3.72 30.47
C VAL A 237 -77.20 4.34 29.09
N ALA A 238 -78.15 5.28 28.96
CA ALA A 238 -78.40 6.02 27.74
C ALA A 238 -78.22 7.52 27.97
N HIS A 239 -77.63 8.22 27.00
CA HIS A 239 -77.44 9.68 27.03
C HIS A 239 -77.38 10.21 25.59
N VAL A 240 -77.50 11.53 25.43
CA VAL A 240 -77.30 12.19 24.14
C VAL A 240 -75.82 12.10 23.76
N ASP A 241 -75.55 11.82 22.48
CA ASP A 241 -74.19 11.88 21.95
C ASP A 241 -73.70 13.34 21.90
N THR A 242 -72.53 13.58 22.48
CA THR A 242 -71.85 14.88 22.46
C THR A 242 -70.58 14.86 21.60
N THR A 243 -70.23 13.69 21.05
CA THR A 243 -68.99 13.46 20.30
C THR A 243 -69.16 13.61 18.79
N GLU A 244 -70.39 13.86 18.33
CA GLU A 244 -70.75 13.94 16.91
C GLU A 244 -70.32 12.69 16.13
N TYR A 245 -70.34 11.52 16.78
CA TYR A 245 -69.75 10.30 16.22
C TYR A 245 -70.43 9.91 14.90
N LEU A 246 -71.75 10.10 14.80
CA LEU A 246 -72.54 9.85 13.59
C LEU A 246 -72.70 11.07 12.67
N SER A 247 -71.88 12.12 12.83
CA SER A 247 -71.81 13.22 11.87
C SER A 247 -71.12 12.81 10.56
N ASP A 248 -71.53 13.42 9.45
CA ASP A 248 -70.94 13.17 8.13
C ASP A 248 -69.43 13.41 8.08
N ALA A 249 -68.94 14.43 8.81
CA ALA A 249 -67.52 14.76 8.88
C ALA A 249 -66.70 13.62 9.51
N HIS A 250 -67.14 13.13 10.68
CA HIS A 250 -66.47 12.04 11.38
C HIS A 250 -66.59 10.70 10.63
N ILE A 251 -67.72 10.45 9.95
CA ILE A 251 -67.87 9.28 9.08
C ILE A 251 -66.86 9.32 7.93
N ARG A 252 -66.71 10.47 7.25
CA ARG A 252 -65.72 10.65 6.16
C ARG A 252 -64.29 10.51 6.67
N GLN A 253 -63.98 11.11 7.82
CA GLN A 253 -62.65 11.02 8.42
C GLN A 253 -62.27 9.56 8.74
N ARG A 254 -63.19 8.80 9.35
CA ARG A 254 -62.97 7.37 9.62
C ARG A 254 -62.82 6.55 8.34
N ARG A 255 -63.57 6.88 7.28
CA ARG A 255 -63.43 6.24 5.97
C ARG A 255 -62.06 6.52 5.35
N PHE A 256 -61.60 7.77 5.33
CA PHE A 256 -60.30 8.14 4.81
C PHE A 256 -59.16 7.45 5.58
N ALA A 257 -59.20 7.49 6.91
CA ALA A 257 -58.22 6.82 7.76
C ALA A 257 -58.13 5.31 7.48
N ARG A 258 -59.27 4.67 7.18
CA ARG A 258 -59.33 3.26 6.79
C ARG A 258 -58.69 3.00 5.42
N GLU A 259 -59.02 3.82 4.43
CA GLU A 259 -58.45 3.73 3.07
C GLU A 259 -56.92 3.93 3.11
N GLN A 260 -56.43 4.86 3.93
CA GLN A 260 -55.01 5.09 4.16
C GLN A 260 -54.30 3.89 4.78
N ARG A 261 -54.86 3.29 5.85
CA ARG A 261 -54.27 2.08 6.48
C ARG A 261 -54.17 0.91 5.51
N LEU A 262 -55.22 0.68 4.72
CA LEU A 262 -55.22 -0.37 3.69
C LEU A 262 -54.13 -0.13 2.64
N HIS A 263 -53.90 1.12 2.24
CA HIS A 263 -52.83 1.47 1.32
C HIS A 263 -51.44 1.22 1.94
N ASP A 264 -51.22 1.66 3.18
CA ASP A 264 -49.94 1.49 3.88
C ASP A 264 -49.61 0.01 4.12
N GLN A 265 -50.60 -0.82 4.46
CA GLN A 265 -50.44 -2.27 4.59
C GLN A 265 -50.03 -2.91 3.25
N LYS A 266 -50.70 -2.54 2.15
CA LYS A 266 -50.34 -3.03 0.81
C LYS A 266 -48.92 -2.61 0.42
N ALA A 267 -48.51 -1.37 0.74
CA ALA A 267 -47.16 -0.89 0.47
C ALA A 267 -46.10 -1.65 1.29
N LYS A 268 -46.35 -1.90 2.58
CA LYS A 268 -45.46 -2.71 3.44
C LYS A 268 -45.33 -4.15 2.94
N ALA A 269 -46.44 -4.78 2.55
CA ALA A 269 -46.41 -6.13 1.98
C ALA A 269 -45.63 -6.19 0.66
N ALA A 270 -45.82 -5.22 -0.23
CA ALA A 270 -45.06 -5.12 -1.48
C ALA A 270 -43.55 -4.91 -1.23
N ALA A 271 -43.19 -4.07 -0.25
CA ALA A 271 -41.80 -3.85 0.14
C ALA A 271 -41.15 -5.11 0.72
N ALA A 272 -41.87 -5.88 1.54
CA ALA A 272 -41.37 -7.14 2.09
C ALA A 272 -41.11 -8.18 0.98
N ILE A 273 -42.03 -8.31 0.02
CA ILE A 273 -41.85 -9.20 -1.15
C ILE A 273 -40.65 -8.77 -2.01
N ALA A 274 -40.47 -7.45 -2.22
CA ALA A 274 -39.33 -6.93 -2.96
C ALA A 274 -38.01 -7.18 -2.23
N ALA A 275 -37.96 -7.00 -0.90
CA ALA A 275 -36.79 -7.27 -0.08
C ALA A 275 -36.42 -8.76 -0.09
N GLU A 276 -37.39 -9.67 -0.02
CA GLU A 276 -37.14 -11.11 -0.11
C GLU A 276 -36.58 -11.52 -1.48
N ARG A 277 -37.12 -10.95 -2.57
CA ARG A 277 -36.58 -11.16 -3.93
C ARG A 277 -35.16 -10.64 -4.06
N GLN A 278 -34.86 -9.47 -3.50
CA GLN A 278 -33.52 -8.90 -3.51
C GLN A 278 -32.54 -9.75 -2.68
N ALA A 279 -32.96 -10.26 -1.52
CA ALA A 279 -32.16 -11.16 -0.70
C ALA A 279 -31.84 -12.46 -1.45
N LYS A 280 -32.84 -13.09 -2.09
CA LYS A 280 -32.65 -14.29 -2.93
C LYS A 280 -31.68 -14.03 -4.09
N ALA A 281 -31.87 -12.94 -4.84
CA ALA A 281 -30.98 -12.55 -5.93
C ALA A 281 -29.54 -12.31 -5.45
N SER A 282 -29.35 -11.67 -4.27
CA SER A 282 -28.01 -11.45 -3.70
C SER A 282 -27.32 -12.76 -3.29
N MET A 283 -28.09 -13.75 -2.83
CA MET A 283 -27.58 -15.07 -2.44
C MET A 283 -27.19 -15.89 -3.68
N GLU A 284 -27.99 -15.85 -4.75
CA GLU A 284 -27.66 -16.47 -6.05
C GLU A 284 -26.39 -15.86 -6.65
N GLN A 285 -26.25 -14.53 -6.65
CA GLN A 285 -25.04 -13.85 -7.11
C GLN A 285 -23.81 -14.24 -6.29
N ALA A 286 -23.93 -14.29 -4.95
CA ALA A 286 -22.83 -14.71 -4.09
C ALA A 286 -22.43 -16.18 -4.36
N THR A 287 -23.41 -17.06 -4.59
CA THR A 287 -23.19 -18.48 -4.89
C THR A 287 -22.46 -18.66 -6.22
N ALA A 288 -22.81 -17.88 -7.25
CA ALA A 288 -22.14 -17.93 -8.55
C ALA A 288 -20.65 -17.53 -8.48
N LEU A 289 -20.27 -16.64 -7.57
CA LEU A 289 -18.89 -16.17 -7.40
C LEU A 289 -18.00 -17.12 -6.61
N VAL A 290 -18.56 -18.08 -5.85
CA VAL A 290 -17.79 -19.01 -5.02
C VAL A 290 -16.78 -19.80 -5.86
N GLY A 291 -17.18 -20.30 -7.03
CA GLY A 291 -16.27 -21.05 -7.92
C GLY A 291 -15.06 -20.21 -8.33
N SER A 292 -15.29 -19.01 -8.86
CA SER A 292 -14.21 -18.12 -9.32
C SER A 292 -13.23 -17.72 -8.22
N LEU A 293 -13.73 -17.45 -7.01
CA LEU A 293 -12.88 -17.09 -5.87
C LEU A 293 -12.09 -18.29 -5.33
N GLY A 294 -12.62 -19.50 -5.49
CA GLY A 294 -11.89 -20.74 -5.21
C GLY A 294 -10.71 -20.90 -6.16
N ASP A 295 -10.91 -20.70 -7.46
CA ASP A 295 -9.85 -20.80 -8.46
C ASP A 295 -8.73 -19.76 -8.22
N GLU A 296 -9.10 -18.53 -7.84
CA GLU A 296 -8.13 -17.48 -7.47
C GLU A 296 -7.32 -17.85 -6.22
N LEU A 297 -7.96 -18.43 -5.20
CA LEU A 297 -7.29 -18.90 -3.99
C LEU A 297 -6.33 -20.06 -4.29
N ASP A 298 -6.75 -21.02 -5.10
CA ASP A 298 -5.92 -22.17 -5.49
C ASP A 298 -4.71 -21.72 -6.31
N LYS A 299 -4.89 -20.74 -7.20
CA LYS A 299 -3.78 -20.11 -7.93
C LYS A 299 -2.80 -19.41 -6.98
N ALA A 300 -3.30 -18.59 -6.06
CA ALA A 300 -2.46 -17.92 -5.07
C ALA A 300 -1.70 -18.92 -4.18
N ALA A 301 -2.31 -20.06 -3.84
CA ALA A 301 -1.66 -21.13 -3.10
C ALA A 301 -0.53 -21.79 -3.91
N ALA A 302 -0.75 -22.05 -5.20
CA ALA A 302 0.28 -22.57 -6.09
C ALA A 302 1.47 -21.61 -6.22
N ASP A 303 1.21 -20.31 -6.38
CA ASP A 303 2.24 -19.27 -6.47
C ASP A 303 3.06 -19.19 -5.16
N ALA A 304 2.41 -19.26 -4.00
CA ALA A 304 3.09 -19.29 -2.70
C ALA A 304 4.00 -20.50 -2.53
N ILE A 305 3.59 -21.68 -3.03
CA ILE A 305 4.41 -22.90 -3.00
C ILE A 305 5.64 -22.74 -3.89
N GLN A 306 5.50 -22.17 -5.10
CA GLN A 306 6.64 -21.92 -6.00
C GLN A 306 7.64 -20.92 -5.40
N LEU A 307 7.16 -19.97 -4.62
CA LEU A 307 7.97 -18.99 -3.90
C LEU A 307 8.53 -19.54 -2.58
N SER A 308 8.17 -20.77 -2.18
CA SER A 308 8.53 -21.35 -0.89
C SER A 308 8.19 -20.45 0.30
N SER A 309 7.15 -19.62 0.16
CA SER A 309 6.73 -18.64 1.16
C SER A 309 5.55 -19.17 1.97
N SER A 310 5.72 -19.30 3.28
CA SER A 310 4.60 -19.56 4.20
C SER A 310 3.88 -18.25 4.53
N LEU A 311 2.83 -17.91 3.78
CA LEU A 311 2.03 -16.70 4.00
C LEU A 311 0.89 -16.97 4.98
N ALA A 312 0.89 -16.28 6.12
CA ALA A 312 -0.20 -16.36 7.10
C ALA A 312 -1.52 -15.84 6.52
N GLU A 313 -1.41 -14.87 5.61
CA GLU A 313 -2.49 -14.24 4.87
C GLU A 313 -3.22 -15.24 3.97
N LEU A 314 -2.51 -16.23 3.41
CA LEU A 314 -3.10 -17.28 2.58
C LEU A 314 -4.00 -18.21 3.39
N LYS A 315 -3.60 -18.49 4.64
CA LYS A 315 -4.43 -19.24 5.59
C LYS A 315 -5.67 -18.45 6.00
N ALA A 316 -5.55 -17.13 6.17
CA ALA A 316 -6.68 -16.25 6.45
C ALA A 316 -7.67 -16.17 5.26
N ALA A 317 -7.16 -16.07 4.04
CA ALA A 317 -7.96 -16.10 2.81
C ALA A 317 -8.70 -17.44 2.66
N ALA A 318 -8.03 -18.57 2.93
CA ALA A 318 -8.66 -19.89 2.93
C ALA A 318 -9.76 -20.03 3.99
N ALA A 319 -9.57 -19.47 5.18
CA ALA A 319 -10.60 -19.45 6.23
C ALA A 319 -11.81 -18.59 5.82
N ALA A 320 -11.58 -17.41 5.24
CA ALA A 320 -12.64 -16.55 4.72
C ALA A 320 -13.42 -17.23 3.59
N TYR A 321 -12.72 -17.93 2.69
CA TYR A 321 -13.34 -18.70 1.61
C TYR A 321 -14.18 -19.87 2.13
N ALA A 322 -13.70 -20.60 3.13
CA ALA A 322 -14.47 -21.66 3.78
C ALA A 322 -15.76 -21.11 4.42
N ALA A 323 -15.71 -19.92 5.03
CA ALA A 323 -16.89 -19.25 5.55
C ALA A 323 -17.87 -18.83 4.44
N LEU A 324 -17.38 -18.32 3.31
CA LEU A 324 -18.23 -17.99 2.14
C LEU A 324 -18.90 -19.25 1.56
N LYS A 325 -18.18 -20.36 1.46
CA LYS A 325 -18.73 -21.64 0.98
C LYS A 325 -19.82 -22.20 1.90
N ALA A 326 -19.69 -21.99 3.21
CA ALA A 326 -20.69 -22.44 4.19
C ALA A 326 -21.96 -21.58 4.20
N ALA A 327 -21.84 -20.26 3.96
CA ALA A 327 -22.99 -19.37 3.83
C ALA A 327 -22.71 -18.27 2.78
N PRO A 328 -23.24 -18.42 1.56
CA PRO A 328 -22.96 -17.48 0.47
C PRO A 328 -23.69 -16.16 0.67
N THR A 329 -22.95 -15.09 0.96
CA THR A 329 -23.46 -13.72 1.03
C THR A 329 -22.50 -12.76 0.33
N MET A 330 -23.03 -11.66 -0.22
CA MET A 330 -22.21 -10.65 -0.90
C MET A 330 -21.19 -9.96 0.02
N GLU A 331 -21.50 -9.84 1.31
CA GLU A 331 -20.57 -9.34 2.32
C GLU A 331 -19.36 -10.27 2.48
N ARG A 332 -19.58 -11.58 2.51
CA ARG A 332 -18.49 -12.58 2.57
C ARG A 332 -17.69 -12.64 1.28
N VAL A 333 -18.33 -12.44 0.12
CA VAL A 333 -17.62 -12.29 -1.17
C VAL A 333 -16.63 -11.12 -1.10
N ALA A 334 -17.06 -9.98 -0.55
CA ALA A 334 -16.19 -8.81 -0.40
C ALA A 334 -15.00 -9.10 0.54
N ILE A 335 -15.23 -9.80 1.66
CA ILE A 335 -14.17 -10.20 2.60
C ILE A 335 -13.15 -11.12 1.93
N VAL A 336 -13.60 -12.12 1.16
CA VAL A 336 -12.70 -13.04 0.44
C VAL A 336 -11.87 -12.29 -0.60
N ARG A 337 -12.47 -11.38 -1.37
CA ARG A 337 -11.74 -10.55 -2.35
C ARG A 337 -10.67 -9.69 -1.68
N GLN A 338 -11.01 -9.02 -0.59
CA GLN A 338 -10.05 -8.23 0.16
C GLN A 338 -8.89 -9.09 0.70
N ALA A 339 -9.18 -10.29 1.19
CA ALA A 339 -8.15 -11.22 1.65
C ALA A 339 -7.23 -11.70 0.51
N LEU A 340 -7.80 -12.00 -0.67
CA LEU A 340 -7.04 -12.39 -1.86
C LEU A 340 -6.16 -11.23 -2.38
N ASP A 341 -6.64 -9.99 -2.36
CA ASP A 341 -5.84 -8.82 -2.72
C ASP A 341 -4.61 -8.68 -1.81
N VAL A 342 -4.81 -8.83 -0.49
CA VAL A 342 -3.69 -8.81 0.48
C VAL A 342 -2.68 -9.92 0.17
N VAL A 343 -3.15 -11.14 -0.08
CA VAL A 343 -2.29 -12.27 -0.48
C VAL A 343 -1.51 -11.93 -1.76
N GLY A 344 -2.16 -11.35 -2.76
CA GLY A 344 -1.53 -10.89 -4.00
C GLY A 344 -0.41 -9.88 -3.76
N THR A 345 -0.62 -8.90 -2.89
CA THR A 345 0.42 -7.91 -2.54
C THR A 345 1.61 -8.55 -1.82
N CYS A 346 1.37 -9.51 -0.93
CA CYS A 346 2.44 -10.23 -0.22
C CYS A 346 3.22 -11.15 -1.16
N LEU A 347 2.55 -11.84 -2.09
CA LEU A 347 3.20 -12.63 -3.14
C LEU A 347 4.08 -11.76 -4.03
N ALA A 348 3.58 -10.61 -4.49
CA ALA A 348 4.36 -9.67 -5.31
C ALA A 348 5.59 -9.12 -4.57
N LYS A 349 5.52 -8.99 -3.24
CA LYS A 349 6.69 -8.66 -2.42
C LYS A 349 7.68 -9.84 -2.37
N ALA A 350 7.21 -11.05 -2.09
CA ALA A 350 8.05 -12.24 -2.02
C ALA A 350 8.79 -12.52 -3.34
N VAL A 351 8.15 -12.28 -4.50
CA VAL A 351 8.81 -12.36 -5.82
C VAL A 351 9.98 -11.39 -5.89
N ARG A 352 9.77 -10.12 -5.54
CA ARG A 352 10.83 -9.10 -5.55
C ARG A 352 11.98 -9.45 -4.61
N ASP A 353 11.65 -9.91 -3.40
CA ASP A 353 12.67 -10.31 -2.40
C ASP A 353 13.53 -11.48 -2.92
N LYS A 354 12.92 -12.44 -3.63
CA LYS A 354 13.64 -13.55 -4.26
C LYS A 354 14.52 -13.08 -5.42
N GLU A 355 13.99 -12.25 -6.32
CA GLU A 355 14.76 -11.68 -7.44
C GLU A 355 15.95 -10.84 -6.94
N GLU A 356 15.75 -10.07 -5.87
CA GLU A 356 16.81 -9.27 -5.25
C GLU A 356 17.87 -10.17 -4.61
N HIS A 357 17.47 -11.27 -3.94
CA HIS A 357 18.39 -12.25 -3.39
C HIS A 357 19.23 -12.95 -4.48
N GLU A 358 18.60 -13.38 -5.57
CA GLU A 358 19.30 -13.98 -6.72
C GLU A 358 20.25 -12.97 -7.37
N ALA A 359 19.81 -11.71 -7.54
CA ALA A 359 20.67 -10.65 -8.04
C ALA A 359 21.84 -10.35 -7.11
N ALA A 360 21.65 -10.39 -5.78
CA ALA A 360 22.73 -10.24 -4.80
C ALA A 360 23.76 -11.37 -4.91
N ILE A 361 23.32 -12.62 -5.09
CA ILE A 361 24.21 -13.77 -5.33
C ILE A 361 25.02 -13.56 -6.62
N GLN A 362 24.38 -13.12 -7.71
CA GLN A 362 25.09 -12.85 -8.97
C GLN A 362 26.10 -11.71 -8.85
N ARG A 363 25.74 -10.61 -8.16
CA ARG A 363 26.67 -9.50 -7.89
C ARG A 363 27.87 -9.98 -7.06
N ALA A 364 27.65 -10.77 -6.02
CA ALA A 364 28.74 -11.31 -5.20
C ALA A 364 29.67 -12.23 -6.01
N ALA A 365 29.12 -13.09 -6.88
CA ALA A 365 29.90 -13.95 -7.77
C ALA A 365 30.72 -13.13 -8.78
N TRP A 366 30.11 -12.11 -9.40
CA TRP A 366 30.79 -11.22 -10.34
C TRP A 366 31.92 -10.45 -9.66
N THR A 367 31.69 -9.87 -8.47
CA THR A 367 32.71 -9.18 -7.68
C THR A 367 33.89 -10.09 -7.36
N LYS A 368 33.64 -11.36 -6.98
CA LYS A 368 34.70 -12.34 -6.74
C LYS A 368 35.54 -12.62 -8.01
N GLN A 369 34.89 -12.68 -9.17
CA GLN A 369 35.56 -12.92 -10.45
C GLN A 369 36.41 -11.71 -10.88
N VAL A 370 35.87 -10.49 -10.76
CA VAL A 370 36.59 -9.25 -11.06
C VAL A 370 37.81 -9.09 -10.17
N ASN A 371 37.66 -9.30 -8.85
CA ASN A 371 38.77 -9.19 -7.91
C ASN A 371 39.86 -10.24 -8.19
N LYS A 372 39.50 -11.46 -8.59
CA LYS A 372 40.46 -12.49 -9.01
C LYS A 372 41.23 -12.10 -10.28
N ALA A 373 40.54 -11.54 -11.28
CA ALA A 373 41.18 -11.08 -12.51
C ALA A 373 42.11 -9.89 -12.26
N ALA A 374 41.71 -8.98 -11.36
CA ALA A 374 42.49 -7.81 -11.00
C ALA A 374 43.75 -8.18 -10.18
N ALA A 375 43.69 -9.21 -9.33
CA ALA A 375 44.89 -9.74 -8.65
C ALA A 375 45.90 -10.34 -9.64
N ALA A 376 45.44 -11.16 -10.59
CA ALA A 376 46.31 -11.78 -11.61
C ALA A 376 47.01 -10.75 -12.52
N ALA A 377 46.32 -9.65 -12.87
CA ALA A 377 46.91 -8.56 -13.65
C ALA A 377 48.03 -7.82 -12.87
N ARG A 378 47.90 -7.71 -11.55
CA ARG A 378 48.89 -7.07 -10.66
C ARG A 378 50.12 -7.96 -10.45
N ASP A 379 49.92 -9.26 -10.26
CA ASP A 379 51.03 -10.23 -10.19
C ASP A 379 51.90 -10.17 -11.45
N LEU A 380 51.28 -10.02 -12.63
CA LEU A 380 52.00 -9.84 -13.89
C LEU A 380 52.77 -8.49 -13.94
N LYS A 381 52.21 -7.41 -13.39
CA LYS A 381 52.87 -6.09 -13.31
C LYS A 381 54.10 -6.15 -12.39
N LEU A 382 53.99 -6.78 -11.22
CA LEU A 382 55.10 -6.98 -10.29
C LEU A 382 56.22 -7.85 -10.88
N ALA A 383 55.87 -8.95 -11.56
CA ALA A 383 56.86 -9.79 -12.24
C ALA A 383 57.64 -9.02 -13.33
N ARG A 384 56.97 -8.11 -14.06
CA ARG A 384 57.63 -7.24 -15.04
C ARG A 384 58.56 -6.23 -14.39
N LEU A 385 58.16 -5.62 -13.26
CA LEU A 385 59.01 -4.69 -12.51
C LEU A 385 60.26 -5.38 -11.96
N GLN A 386 60.10 -6.58 -11.39
CA GLN A 386 61.25 -7.38 -10.92
C GLN A 386 62.21 -7.72 -12.06
N LYS A 387 61.69 -8.04 -13.24
CA LYS A 387 62.51 -8.25 -14.44
C LYS A 387 63.21 -6.96 -14.89
N LYS A 388 62.54 -5.81 -14.82
CA LYS A 388 63.11 -4.51 -15.19
C LYS A 388 64.26 -4.11 -14.26
N LEU A 389 64.06 -4.20 -12.94
CA LEU A 389 65.07 -3.86 -11.95
C LEU A 389 66.29 -4.79 -12.03
N SER A 390 66.05 -6.10 -12.19
CA SER A 390 67.15 -7.06 -12.39
C SER A 390 67.90 -6.79 -13.69
N ALA A 391 67.23 -6.52 -14.81
CA ALA A 391 67.89 -6.15 -16.05
C ALA A 391 68.76 -4.89 -15.90
N ALA A 392 68.26 -3.84 -15.23
CA ALA A 392 69.03 -2.62 -14.96
C ALA A 392 70.27 -2.90 -14.09
N LYS A 393 70.14 -3.69 -13.02
CA LYS A 393 71.28 -4.11 -12.20
C LYS A 393 72.38 -4.81 -13.01
N HIS A 394 72.00 -5.61 -14.01
CA HIS A 394 72.95 -6.28 -14.89
C HIS A 394 73.57 -5.32 -15.91
N SER A 395 72.75 -4.51 -16.59
CA SER A 395 73.21 -3.56 -17.61
C SER A 395 74.17 -2.51 -17.04
N PHE A 396 73.94 -2.06 -15.80
CA PHE A 396 74.72 -1.01 -15.15
C PHE A 396 75.64 -1.53 -14.05
N ALA A 397 76.01 -2.82 -14.07
CA ALA A 397 76.73 -3.49 -12.98
C ALA A 397 77.97 -2.74 -12.45
N SER A 398 78.66 -1.98 -13.32
CA SER A 398 79.84 -1.19 -12.94
C SER A 398 79.54 0.04 -12.05
N ILE A 399 78.29 0.51 -12.03
CA ILE A 399 77.86 1.75 -11.35
C ILE A 399 76.70 1.54 -10.37
N VAL A 400 76.19 0.31 -10.20
CA VAL A 400 75.11 0.02 -9.24
C VAL A 400 75.48 0.39 -7.79
N GLY A 401 76.78 0.32 -7.45
CA GLY A 401 77.30 0.73 -6.13
C GLY A 401 77.58 2.22 -5.99
N HIS A 402 77.21 3.05 -6.97
CA HIS A 402 77.51 4.48 -6.98
C HIS A 402 76.69 5.23 -5.92
N VAL A 403 77.31 6.19 -5.23
CA VAL A 403 76.70 6.93 -4.10
C VAL A 403 75.36 7.58 -4.48
N ALA A 404 75.22 8.01 -5.73
CA ALA A 404 74.00 8.62 -6.26
C ALA A 404 72.82 7.65 -6.47
N VAL A 405 73.04 6.34 -6.34
CA VAL A 405 72.06 5.28 -6.70
C VAL A 405 71.81 4.31 -5.55
N VAL A 406 72.78 4.09 -4.64
CA VAL A 406 72.66 3.05 -3.59
C VAL A 406 71.39 3.20 -2.73
N ALA A 407 71.04 4.43 -2.33
CA ALA A 407 69.85 4.67 -1.53
C ALA A 407 68.56 4.40 -2.33
N ASP A 408 68.48 4.91 -3.56
CA ASP A 408 67.34 4.69 -4.44
C ASP A 408 67.18 3.20 -4.78
N MET A 409 68.28 2.49 -4.99
CA MET A 409 68.31 1.05 -5.27
C MET A 409 67.76 0.24 -4.09
N ALA A 410 68.16 0.59 -2.87
CA ALA A 410 67.63 -0.03 -1.66
C ALA A 410 66.12 0.25 -1.50
N ALA A 411 65.69 1.50 -1.74
CA ALA A 411 64.28 1.87 -1.71
C ALA A 411 63.45 1.12 -2.77
N ALA A 412 63.97 0.94 -3.98
CA ALA A 412 63.29 0.17 -5.02
C ALA A 412 63.21 -1.33 -4.70
N ASP A 413 64.25 -1.93 -4.12
CA ASP A 413 64.21 -3.32 -3.65
C ASP A 413 63.20 -3.50 -2.50
N GLU A 414 63.14 -2.55 -1.57
CA GLU A 414 62.19 -2.55 -0.45
C GLU A 414 60.74 -2.36 -0.92
N ALA A 415 60.47 -1.36 -1.75
CA ALA A 415 59.14 -1.11 -2.31
C ALA A 415 58.63 -2.32 -3.12
N LEU A 416 59.51 -2.96 -3.91
CA LEU A 416 59.15 -4.18 -4.63
C LEU A 416 58.87 -5.35 -3.68
N ALA A 417 59.65 -5.51 -2.60
CA ALA A 417 59.42 -6.55 -1.60
C ALA A 417 58.09 -6.34 -0.85
N VAL A 418 57.77 -5.11 -0.47
CA VAL A 418 56.50 -4.74 0.16
C VAL A 418 55.33 -5.03 -0.78
N ALA A 419 55.42 -4.64 -2.05
CA ALA A 419 54.35 -4.88 -3.02
C ALA A 419 54.14 -6.38 -3.30
N VAL A 420 55.22 -7.18 -3.36
CA VAL A 420 55.14 -8.64 -3.48
C VAL A 420 54.52 -9.27 -2.22
N GLN A 421 54.91 -8.82 -1.03
CA GLN A 421 54.34 -9.31 0.21
C GLN A 421 52.83 -9.00 0.29
N SER A 422 52.45 -7.77 -0.01
CA SER A 422 51.05 -7.35 -0.09
C SER A 422 50.27 -8.23 -1.07
N ALA A 423 50.80 -8.54 -2.25
CA ALA A 423 50.15 -9.43 -3.23
C ALA A 423 49.91 -10.87 -2.73
N THR A 424 50.70 -11.35 -1.78
CA THR A 424 50.59 -12.71 -1.22
C THR A 424 49.67 -12.82 0.00
N THR A 425 49.07 -11.72 0.46
CA THR A 425 48.24 -11.70 1.67
C THR A 425 46.90 -12.41 1.46
N VAL A 426 46.55 -13.35 2.33
CA VAL A 426 45.28 -14.09 2.27
C VAL A 426 44.20 -13.36 3.08
N LEU A 427 43.05 -13.09 2.45
CA LEU A 427 41.90 -12.43 3.10
C LEU A 427 40.75 -13.41 3.35
N ASN A 428 40.01 -13.16 4.44
CA ASN A 428 38.91 -14.00 4.88
C ASN A 428 37.50 -13.40 4.65
N ASN A 429 37.35 -12.07 4.48
CA ASN A 429 36.03 -11.42 4.33
C ASN A 429 35.96 -10.42 3.16
N ALA A 430 34.75 -10.01 2.75
CA ALA A 430 34.50 -9.21 1.53
C ALA A 430 34.80 -7.70 1.66
N GLU A 431 34.51 -7.06 2.80
CA GLU A 431 34.90 -5.67 3.09
C GLU A 431 36.44 -5.52 3.14
N ASP A 432 37.12 -6.58 3.56
CA ASP A 432 38.58 -6.65 3.58
C ASP A 432 39.16 -6.65 2.16
N VAL A 433 38.41 -7.10 1.13
CA VAL A 433 38.90 -7.18 -0.25
C VAL A 433 39.04 -5.80 -0.90
N GLN A 434 38.12 -4.87 -0.69
CA GLN A 434 38.24 -3.53 -1.30
C GLN A 434 39.39 -2.74 -0.67
N THR A 435 39.49 -2.77 0.66
CA THR A 435 40.59 -2.14 1.40
C THR A 435 41.94 -2.74 1.01
N TYR A 436 42.00 -4.07 0.84
CA TYR A 436 43.18 -4.75 0.34
C TYR A 436 43.56 -4.33 -1.08
N LEU A 437 42.61 -4.28 -2.01
CA LEU A 437 42.90 -3.90 -3.40
C LEU A 437 43.43 -2.47 -3.50
N ALA A 438 42.88 -1.54 -2.71
CA ALA A 438 43.35 -0.16 -2.65
C ALA A 438 44.79 -0.07 -2.13
N LYS A 439 45.10 -0.79 -1.05
CA LYS A 439 46.46 -0.86 -0.50
C LYS A 439 47.44 -1.52 -1.48
N LEU A 440 47.02 -2.59 -2.14
CA LEU A 440 47.84 -3.27 -3.14
C LEU A 440 48.14 -2.36 -4.36
N ASP A 441 47.18 -1.51 -4.76
CA ASP A 441 47.42 -0.52 -5.82
C ASP A 441 48.46 0.52 -5.40
N GLU A 442 48.35 1.05 -4.17
CA GLU A 442 49.32 1.99 -3.60
C GLU A 442 50.73 1.40 -3.55
N ASP A 443 50.88 0.18 -3.00
CA ASP A 443 52.17 -0.51 -2.89
C ASP A 443 52.77 -0.82 -4.27
N VAL A 444 51.94 -1.23 -5.25
CA VAL A 444 52.40 -1.51 -6.62
C VAL A 444 52.85 -0.24 -7.33
N ASP A 445 52.15 0.89 -7.17
CA ASP A 445 52.52 2.15 -7.81
C ASP A 445 53.76 2.77 -7.16
N GLU A 446 53.94 2.64 -5.85
CA GLU A 446 55.21 2.99 -5.17
C GLU A 446 56.40 2.17 -5.71
N ALA A 447 56.21 0.87 -5.94
CA ALA A 447 57.23 0.02 -6.55
C ALA A 447 57.54 0.43 -8.01
N VAL A 448 56.54 0.82 -8.80
CA VAL A 448 56.76 1.36 -10.16
C VAL A 448 57.62 2.61 -10.10
N HIS A 449 57.23 3.59 -9.29
CA HIS A 449 57.92 4.86 -9.19
C HIS A 449 59.36 4.69 -8.71
N SER A 450 59.58 3.82 -7.71
CA SER A 450 60.91 3.56 -7.15
C SER A 450 61.83 2.87 -8.16
N VAL A 451 61.33 1.86 -8.89
CA VAL A 451 62.10 1.17 -9.94
C VAL A 451 62.43 2.12 -11.10
N ASP A 452 61.46 2.93 -11.55
CA ASP A 452 61.68 3.86 -12.66
C ASP A 452 62.67 4.97 -12.29
N ALA A 453 62.59 5.50 -11.06
CA ALA A 453 63.52 6.51 -10.56
C ALA A 453 64.97 5.98 -10.52
N VAL A 454 65.17 4.75 -10.04
CA VAL A 454 66.49 4.11 -10.01
C VAL A 454 67.06 3.89 -11.40
N VAL A 455 66.23 3.41 -12.34
CA VAL A 455 66.67 3.18 -13.73
C VAL A 455 67.09 4.50 -14.37
N ALA A 456 66.29 5.56 -14.22
CA ALA A 456 66.65 6.89 -14.72
C ALA A 456 67.94 7.42 -14.08
N ARG A 457 68.12 7.21 -12.76
CA ARG A 457 69.35 7.61 -12.06
C ARG A 457 70.57 6.88 -12.57
N LEU A 458 70.47 5.57 -12.81
CA LEU A 458 71.53 4.76 -13.40
C LEU A 458 71.92 5.24 -14.81
N GLU A 459 70.93 5.57 -15.65
CA GLU A 459 71.17 6.09 -16.99
C GLU A 459 71.92 7.43 -16.97
N VAL A 460 71.58 8.33 -16.03
CA VAL A 460 72.27 9.62 -15.85
C VAL A 460 73.71 9.43 -15.38
N VAL A 461 73.94 8.53 -14.41
CA VAL A 461 75.29 8.22 -13.91
C VAL A 461 76.15 7.57 -15.00
N ASP A 462 75.59 6.64 -15.77
CA ASP A 462 76.30 6.02 -16.90
C ASP A 462 76.69 7.07 -17.96
N ARG A 463 75.75 7.95 -18.32
CA ARG A 463 76.00 9.05 -19.25
C ARG A 463 77.12 9.97 -18.75
N PHE A 464 77.13 10.33 -17.47
CA PHE A 464 78.22 11.12 -16.88
C PHE A 464 79.57 10.45 -17.09
N TYR A 465 79.70 9.15 -16.76
CA TYR A 465 80.97 8.44 -16.93
C TYR A 465 81.36 8.22 -18.39
N GLN A 466 80.40 8.13 -19.32
CA GLN A 466 80.68 8.13 -20.75
C GLN A 466 81.30 9.47 -21.19
N VAL A 467 80.72 10.60 -20.75
CA VAL A 467 81.25 11.94 -21.02
C VAL A 467 82.63 12.11 -20.38
N GLU A 468 82.80 11.70 -19.13
CA GLU A 468 84.07 11.80 -18.43
C GLU A 468 85.19 11.01 -19.12
N ARG A 469 84.90 9.78 -19.59
CA ARG A 469 85.84 8.97 -20.39
C ARG A 469 86.17 9.64 -21.72
N ALA A 470 85.19 10.26 -22.38
CA ALA A 470 85.42 10.97 -23.62
C ALA A 470 86.38 12.15 -23.40
N VAL A 471 86.10 13.00 -22.41
CA VAL A 471 86.93 14.18 -22.06
C VAL A 471 88.34 13.77 -21.62
N LYS A 472 88.49 12.70 -20.83
CA LYS A 472 89.82 12.18 -20.41
C LYS A 472 90.67 11.68 -21.57
N SER A 473 90.08 11.37 -22.72
CA SER A 473 90.84 10.88 -23.89
C SER A 473 91.36 12.01 -24.79
N TRP A 474 90.97 13.26 -24.53
CA TRP A 474 91.45 14.42 -25.28
C TRP A 474 92.87 14.84 -24.90
N SER A 475 93.60 15.35 -25.89
CA SER A 475 94.95 15.88 -25.75
C SER A 475 94.97 17.26 -25.09
N ILE A 476 93.85 17.98 -25.18
CA ILE A 476 93.63 19.29 -24.53
C ILE A 476 92.32 19.27 -23.72
N ALA A 477 92.27 20.04 -22.64
CA ALA A 477 91.07 20.21 -21.80
C ALA A 477 90.53 21.65 -21.90
N PRO A 478 89.85 22.03 -23.00
CA PRO A 478 89.37 23.38 -23.20
C PRO A 478 88.11 23.68 -22.35
N PHE A 479 87.72 24.96 -22.30
CA PHE A 479 86.43 25.42 -21.76
C PHE A 479 86.14 25.07 -20.29
N HIS A 480 87.18 24.78 -19.49
CA HIS A 480 87.04 24.33 -18.10
C HIS A 480 86.15 23.08 -17.95
N VAL A 481 85.99 22.27 -18.99
CA VAL A 481 85.11 21.08 -19.01
C VAL A 481 85.42 20.10 -17.88
N GLN A 482 86.70 19.96 -17.52
CA GLN A 482 87.15 19.12 -16.41
C GLN A 482 86.70 19.67 -15.04
N SER A 483 86.67 21.00 -14.88
CA SER A 483 86.12 21.64 -13.68
C SER A 483 84.61 21.44 -13.58
N LEU A 484 83.89 21.54 -14.69
CA LEU A 484 82.43 21.31 -14.72
C LEU A 484 82.07 19.86 -14.40
N LEU A 485 82.81 18.90 -14.95
CA LEU A 485 82.66 17.48 -14.60
C LEU A 485 82.97 17.23 -13.12
N GLN A 486 84.01 17.87 -12.57
CA GLN A 486 84.36 17.75 -11.16
C GLN A 486 83.31 18.39 -10.24
N THR A 487 82.66 19.47 -10.66
CA THR A 487 81.51 20.06 -9.94
C THR A 487 80.33 19.09 -9.91
N ILE A 488 80.01 18.44 -11.04
CA ILE A 488 78.95 17.42 -11.08
C ILE A 488 79.30 16.24 -10.15
N GLU A 489 80.54 15.73 -10.22
CA GLU A 489 80.99 14.59 -9.42
C GLU A 489 80.96 14.86 -7.91
N ASN A 490 81.24 16.09 -7.48
CA ASN A 490 81.34 16.42 -6.06
C ASN A 490 80.03 16.92 -5.46
N GLU A 491 79.17 17.58 -6.25
CA GLU A 491 78.05 18.37 -5.72
C GLU A 491 76.68 17.94 -6.25
N ALA A 492 76.60 17.37 -7.46
CA ALA A 492 75.30 17.14 -8.10
C ALA A 492 74.64 15.80 -7.71
N TRP A 493 75.38 14.86 -7.11
CA TRP A 493 74.84 13.54 -6.79
C TRP A 493 73.77 13.52 -5.68
N GLY A 494 73.56 14.64 -4.97
CA GLY A 494 72.43 14.84 -4.06
C GLY A 494 71.20 15.51 -4.70
N ASP A 495 71.34 16.05 -5.92
CA ASP A 495 70.25 16.74 -6.62
C ASP A 495 69.25 15.76 -7.25
N ARG A 496 68.07 16.25 -7.67
CA ARG A 496 67.07 15.44 -8.39
C ARG A 496 67.66 14.94 -9.71
N THR A 497 67.25 13.75 -10.14
CA THR A 497 67.74 13.11 -11.37
C THR A 497 67.57 13.99 -12.61
N GLU A 498 66.46 14.72 -12.69
CA GLU A 498 66.17 15.67 -13.77
C GLU A 498 67.15 16.85 -13.79
N ASP A 499 67.56 17.35 -12.62
CA ASP A 499 68.49 18.47 -12.50
C ASP A 499 69.90 18.06 -12.91
N VAL A 500 70.33 16.85 -12.53
CA VAL A 500 71.62 16.28 -12.96
C VAL A 500 71.62 15.99 -14.46
N ALA A 501 70.52 15.43 -14.99
CA ALA A 501 70.37 15.21 -16.42
C ALA A 501 70.46 16.51 -17.22
N LYS A 502 69.81 17.58 -16.74
CA LYS A 502 69.88 18.90 -17.37
C LYS A 502 71.30 19.49 -17.33
N ARG A 503 72.04 19.33 -16.23
CA ARG A 503 73.44 19.76 -16.15
C ARG A 503 74.33 19.01 -17.16
N LEU A 504 74.04 17.73 -17.44
CA LEU A 504 74.71 16.97 -18.50
C LEU A 504 74.31 17.46 -19.89
N ASP A 505 73.03 17.79 -20.12
CA ASP A 505 72.56 18.37 -21.37
C ASP A 505 73.24 19.72 -21.65
N ASP A 506 73.35 20.58 -20.63
CA ASP A 506 74.06 21.88 -20.73
C ASP A 506 75.56 21.67 -21.00
N LEU A 507 76.13 20.54 -20.57
CA LEU A 507 77.53 20.18 -20.81
C LEU A 507 77.77 19.62 -22.22
N ASP A 508 76.75 19.08 -22.89
CA ASP A 508 76.91 18.45 -24.21
C ASP A 508 77.44 19.42 -25.26
N GLU A 509 76.99 20.68 -25.26
CA GLU A 509 77.49 21.69 -26.22
C GLU A 509 78.99 21.97 -26.01
N VAL A 510 79.41 22.09 -24.75
CA VAL A 510 80.82 22.26 -24.37
C VAL A 510 81.64 21.03 -24.76
N VAL A 511 81.08 19.83 -24.56
CA VAL A 511 81.76 18.58 -24.85
C VAL A 511 81.91 18.36 -26.36
N GLN A 512 80.88 18.68 -27.15
CA GLN A 512 80.94 18.60 -28.60
C GLN A 512 81.97 19.58 -29.17
N ALA A 513 81.98 20.82 -28.68
CA ALA A 513 82.96 21.83 -29.09
C ALA A 513 84.39 21.45 -28.68
N GLY A 514 84.57 20.93 -27.46
CA GLY A 514 85.86 20.46 -26.96
C GLY A 514 86.42 19.29 -27.77
N GLY A 515 85.58 18.28 -28.07
CA GLY A 515 85.98 17.17 -28.92
C GLY A 515 86.25 17.58 -30.37
N HIS A 516 85.60 18.64 -30.87
CA HIS A 516 85.93 19.21 -32.18
C HIS A 516 87.28 19.94 -32.17
N LEU A 517 87.55 20.71 -31.11
CA LEU A 517 88.83 21.40 -30.93
C LEU A 517 89.99 20.40 -30.75
N ASP A 518 89.79 19.31 -30.00
CA ASP A 518 90.79 18.25 -29.85
C ASP A 518 91.15 17.61 -31.21
N LYS A 519 90.15 17.36 -32.06
CA LYS A 519 90.39 16.90 -33.45
C LYS A 519 91.16 17.93 -34.27
N LEU A 520 90.88 19.23 -34.10
CA LEU A 520 91.63 20.30 -34.76
C LEU A 520 93.08 20.36 -34.30
N VAL A 521 93.35 20.19 -33.00
CA VAL A 521 94.70 20.10 -32.46
C VAL A 521 95.42 18.87 -33.02
N ALA A 522 94.76 17.71 -33.07
CA ALA A 522 95.34 16.52 -33.69
C ALA A 522 95.69 16.73 -35.18
N ARG A 523 94.83 17.44 -35.92
CA ARG A 523 95.11 17.85 -37.31
C ARG A 523 96.29 18.81 -37.41
N HIS A 524 96.36 19.83 -36.54
CA HIS A 524 97.45 20.80 -36.47
C HIS A 524 98.81 20.13 -36.24
N VAL A 525 98.87 19.18 -35.30
CA VAL A 525 100.07 18.38 -35.03
C VAL A 525 100.46 17.54 -36.24
N ALA A 526 99.51 16.89 -36.90
CA ALA A 526 99.78 16.13 -38.12
C ALA A 526 100.29 17.01 -39.29
N LEU A 527 99.87 18.28 -39.36
CA LEU A 527 100.37 19.25 -40.34
C LEU A 527 101.81 19.68 -40.04
N ASP A 528 102.19 19.81 -38.76
CA ASP A 528 103.56 20.13 -38.38
C ASP A 528 104.56 19.08 -38.88
N GLU A 529 104.19 17.80 -38.79
CA GLU A 529 104.98 16.70 -39.36
C GLU A 529 105.14 16.82 -40.90
N GLN A 530 104.12 17.30 -41.60
CA GLN A 530 104.18 17.50 -43.06
C GLN A 530 105.07 18.71 -43.44
N ILE A 531 105.01 19.80 -42.67
CA ILE A 531 105.83 21.00 -42.87
C ILE A 531 107.30 20.75 -42.47
N GLY A 532 107.53 20.01 -41.37
CA GLY A 532 108.85 19.68 -40.84
C GLY A 532 109.68 18.75 -41.73
N ASN A 533 109.04 17.87 -42.49
CA ASN A 533 109.70 16.95 -43.42
C ASN A 533 110.22 17.61 -44.72
N ALA A 534 109.95 18.89 -44.95
CA ALA A 534 110.44 19.63 -46.10
C ALA A 534 111.81 20.28 -45.80
N THR A 535 112.85 19.98 -46.59
CA THR A 535 114.22 20.46 -46.37
C THR A 535 114.35 21.98 -46.55
N PRO A 536 115.01 22.71 -45.64
CA PRO A 536 115.01 24.18 -45.65
C PRO A 536 115.83 24.76 -46.82
N ARG A 537 115.19 25.60 -47.63
CA ARG A 537 115.83 26.67 -48.41
C ARG A 537 115.17 27.98 -48.01
N HIS A 538 115.96 28.99 -47.65
CA HIS A 538 115.47 30.30 -47.22
C HIS A 538 114.66 30.99 -48.33
N GLU A 539 113.36 30.76 -48.36
CA GLU A 539 112.38 31.46 -49.19
C GLU A 539 111.34 32.11 -48.28
N ASP A 540 111.01 33.38 -48.56
CA ASP A 540 110.14 34.21 -47.71
C ASP A 540 108.74 33.60 -47.50
N GLY A 541 108.26 32.77 -48.44
CA GLY A 541 106.97 32.08 -48.35
C GLY A 541 106.91 30.90 -47.37
N GLU A 542 108.02 30.18 -47.15
CA GLU A 542 108.06 29.08 -46.16
C GLU A 542 108.02 29.64 -44.72
N ASN A 543 108.69 30.77 -44.51
CA ASN A 543 108.67 31.47 -43.22
C ASN A 543 107.27 31.98 -42.87
N ASP A 544 106.51 32.52 -43.84
CA ASP A 544 105.12 32.95 -43.62
C ASP A 544 104.19 31.77 -43.29
N LEU A 545 104.35 30.61 -43.95
CA LEU A 545 103.57 29.41 -43.64
C LEU A 545 103.86 28.82 -42.26
N ARG A 546 105.15 28.73 -41.88
CA ARG A 546 105.56 28.29 -40.54
C ARG A 546 105.08 29.27 -39.46
N GLN A 547 105.11 30.57 -39.75
CA GLN A 547 104.59 31.58 -38.83
C GLN A 547 103.07 31.42 -38.65
N ARG A 548 102.29 31.27 -39.73
CA ARG A 548 100.84 31.06 -39.63
C ARG A 548 100.46 29.74 -38.96
N HIS A 549 101.22 28.67 -39.19
CA HIS A 549 101.05 27.40 -38.46
C HIS A 549 101.32 27.58 -36.97
N THR A 550 102.38 28.30 -36.60
CA THR A 550 102.68 28.63 -35.20
C THR A 550 101.59 29.51 -34.58
N ASP A 551 101.13 30.53 -35.30
CA ASP A 551 100.07 31.44 -34.84
C ASP A 551 98.74 30.70 -34.65
N LEU A 552 98.36 29.81 -35.57
CA LEU A 552 97.17 28.97 -35.43
C LEU A 552 97.32 27.98 -34.28
N GLY A 553 98.52 27.42 -34.07
CA GLY A 553 98.83 26.57 -32.93
C GLY A 553 98.63 27.31 -31.60
N LEU A 554 99.09 28.56 -31.51
CA LEU A 554 98.87 29.40 -30.34
C LEU A 554 97.39 29.72 -30.12
N LEU A 555 96.62 29.94 -31.20
CA LEU A 555 95.18 30.18 -31.11
C LEU A 555 94.42 28.94 -30.62
N LEU A 556 94.73 27.75 -31.17
CA LEU A 556 94.11 26.49 -30.76
C LEU A 556 94.32 26.15 -29.27
N HIS A 557 95.45 26.56 -28.69
CA HIS A 557 95.74 26.35 -27.27
C HIS A 557 95.20 27.46 -26.35
N ARG A 558 94.66 28.55 -26.91
CA ARG A 558 94.15 29.72 -26.15
C ARG A 558 92.64 29.93 -26.29
N VAL A 559 91.93 29.02 -26.95
CA VAL A 559 90.48 29.11 -27.12
C VAL A 559 89.79 29.01 -25.77
N THR A 560 88.96 30.00 -25.46
CA THR A 560 88.21 30.05 -24.20
C THR A 560 86.70 30.08 -24.40
N ASP A 561 86.21 30.39 -25.61
CA ASP A 561 84.79 30.41 -25.97
C ASP A 561 84.48 29.35 -27.04
N VAL A 562 83.38 28.63 -26.85
CA VAL A 562 82.89 27.58 -27.76
C VAL A 562 82.63 28.13 -29.16
N ARG A 563 82.20 29.40 -29.27
CA ARG A 563 81.83 30.04 -30.55
C ARG A 563 83.02 30.24 -31.49
N ASP A 564 84.23 30.29 -30.94
CA ASP A 564 85.46 30.54 -31.71
C ASP A 564 85.94 29.30 -32.47
N VAL A 565 85.47 28.10 -32.08
CA VAL A 565 85.87 26.82 -32.67
C VAL A 565 85.55 26.74 -34.16
N ALA A 566 84.41 27.30 -34.60
CA ALA A 566 84.04 27.33 -36.02
C ALA A 566 84.96 28.23 -36.86
N GLY A 567 85.42 29.34 -36.27
CA GLY A 567 86.40 30.23 -36.89
C GLY A 567 87.76 29.55 -37.04
N LEU A 568 88.17 28.77 -36.05
CA LEU A 568 89.42 28.00 -36.06
C LEU A 568 89.39 26.84 -37.04
N GLN A 569 88.25 26.18 -37.21
CA GLN A 569 88.06 25.19 -38.27
C GLN A 569 88.30 25.82 -39.65
N THR A 570 87.73 27.00 -39.89
CA THR A 570 87.92 27.72 -41.17
C THR A 570 89.39 28.11 -41.39
N GLN A 571 90.09 28.55 -40.33
CA GLN A 571 91.51 28.87 -40.40
C GLN A 571 92.39 27.62 -40.61
N MET A 572 92.03 26.49 -39.99
CA MET A 572 92.69 25.20 -40.20
C MET A 572 92.53 24.72 -41.65
N ASP A 573 91.32 24.76 -42.19
CA ASP A 573 91.05 24.35 -43.57
C ASP A 573 91.79 25.25 -44.58
N ALA A 574 91.89 26.56 -44.30
CA ALA A 574 92.68 27.48 -45.10
C ALA A 574 94.18 27.21 -45.02
N LEU A 575 94.70 26.89 -43.83
CA LEU A 575 96.11 26.52 -43.63
C LEU A 575 96.43 25.19 -44.33
N GLU A 576 95.57 24.18 -44.21
CA GLU A 576 95.71 22.90 -44.91
C GLU A 576 95.73 23.07 -46.43
N ALA A 577 94.85 23.91 -46.96
CA ALA A 577 94.83 24.23 -48.39
C ALA A 577 96.12 24.95 -48.83
N GLN A 578 96.63 25.89 -48.03
CA GLN A 578 97.88 26.61 -48.31
C GLN A 578 99.11 25.69 -48.21
N VAL A 579 99.19 24.82 -47.20
CA VAL A 579 100.25 23.80 -47.08
C VAL A 579 100.19 22.84 -48.26
N SER A 580 99.00 22.39 -48.67
CA SER A 580 98.81 21.53 -49.85
C SER A 580 99.27 22.22 -51.14
N ALA A 581 98.94 23.51 -51.32
CA ALA A 581 99.36 24.29 -52.48
C ALA A 581 100.88 24.53 -52.50
N PHE A 582 101.48 24.83 -51.34
CA PHE A 582 102.93 25.00 -51.19
C PHE A 582 103.69 23.71 -51.50
N LEU A 583 103.21 22.56 -51.01
CA LEU A 583 103.79 21.27 -51.36
C LEU A 583 103.64 20.98 -52.86
N ALA A 584 102.51 21.33 -53.48
CA ALA A 584 102.31 21.16 -54.92
C ALA A 584 103.27 22.04 -55.76
N ASP A 585 103.53 23.28 -55.35
CA ASP A 585 104.43 24.22 -56.03
C ASP A 585 105.91 23.82 -55.84
N ARG A 586 106.30 23.44 -54.61
CA ARG A 586 107.67 23.01 -54.27
C ARG A 586 108.09 21.72 -54.98
N TYR A 587 107.13 20.84 -55.26
CA TYR A 587 107.34 19.59 -56.00
C TYR A 587 106.80 19.68 -57.44
N GLY A 588 106.78 20.89 -58.03
CA GLY A 588 106.22 21.25 -59.33
C GLY A 588 106.14 20.11 -60.34
N ASP A 589 104.90 19.85 -60.80
CA ASP A 589 104.44 18.86 -61.77
C ASP A 589 105.50 17.89 -62.30
N THR A 590 106.00 17.03 -61.41
CA THR A 590 106.43 15.69 -61.82
C THR A 590 105.29 14.77 -61.50
N SER A 591 104.65 14.31 -62.56
CA SER A 591 103.90 13.07 -62.63
C SER A 591 104.76 11.88 -62.16
N ALA A 592 105.13 11.82 -60.88
CA ALA A 592 105.82 10.70 -60.21
C ALA A 592 106.00 10.89 -58.69
N LEU A 593 105.15 11.64 -57.98
CA LEU A 593 105.03 11.47 -56.52
C LEU A 593 103.68 10.84 -56.24
N LYS A 594 103.76 9.58 -55.79
CA LYS A 594 102.62 8.74 -55.43
C LYS A 594 101.62 9.58 -54.65
N LYS A 595 100.42 9.77 -55.23
CA LYS A 595 99.20 9.85 -54.43
C LYS A 595 99.40 8.83 -53.30
N PRO A 596 99.33 9.19 -52.00
CA PRO A 596 98.92 8.17 -51.07
C PRO A 596 97.61 7.70 -51.67
N ARG A 597 97.62 6.45 -52.13
CA ARG A 597 96.37 5.72 -52.24
C ARG A 597 95.73 6.03 -50.90
N LEU A 598 94.62 6.78 -50.92
CA LEU A 598 93.55 6.43 -50.03
C LEU A 598 93.30 4.98 -50.42
N VAL A 599 94.04 4.09 -49.75
CA VAL A 599 93.60 2.75 -49.50
C VAL A 599 92.38 3.05 -48.66
N GLN A 600 91.28 3.23 -49.38
CA GLN A 600 90.03 2.67 -49.01
C GLN A 600 90.41 1.24 -48.61
N TYR A 601 90.73 1.06 -47.33
CA TYR A 601 90.41 -0.16 -46.64
C TYR A 601 88.88 -0.17 -46.66
N VAL A 602 88.35 -0.51 -47.85
CA VAL A 602 87.42 -1.60 -47.96
C VAL A 602 88.18 -2.78 -47.35
N ALA A 603 88.19 -2.84 -46.02
CA ALA A 603 88.06 -4.11 -45.36
C ALA A 603 86.75 -4.65 -45.91
N ALA A 604 86.86 -5.39 -47.01
CA ALA A 604 85.96 -6.49 -47.29
C ALA A 604 86.21 -7.52 -46.18
N SER A 605 85.78 -7.19 -44.96
CA SER A 605 85.08 -8.18 -44.16
C SER A 605 83.82 -8.48 -44.96
N SER A 606 83.92 -9.54 -45.74
CA SER A 606 82.81 -10.40 -46.15
C SER A 606 81.50 -10.11 -45.42
N GLY A 607 80.52 -9.63 -46.19
CA GLY A 607 79.10 -9.70 -45.88
C GLY A 607 78.51 -8.46 -45.23
N ILE A 608 77.93 -7.56 -46.04
CA ILE A 608 76.57 -7.00 -45.91
C ILE A 608 76.25 -6.26 -47.24
N PRO A 609 75.07 -6.47 -47.87
CA PRO A 609 74.75 -5.92 -49.17
C PRO A 609 74.25 -4.47 -49.11
N ARG A 610 74.34 -3.80 -50.27
CA ARG A 610 73.83 -2.45 -50.57
C ARG A 610 72.43 -2.21 -50.01
N LEU A 611 72.29 -1.12 -49.27
CA LEU A 611 71.03 -0.53 -48.80
C LEU A 611 70.12 -0.18 -49.99
N ALA A 612 69.22 -1.10 -50.33
CA ALA A 612 67.88 -0.73 -50.74
C ALA A 612 67.08 -0.57 -49.44
N SER A 613 66.58 0.63 -49.17
CA SER A 613 65.77 0.93 -47.98
C SER A 613 64.52 0.03 -47.97
N SER A 614 64.60 -1.08 -47.24
CA SER A 614 63.50 -1.97 -46.93
C SER A 614 63.35 -1.95 -45.42
N VAL A 615 62.18 -1.55 -44.95
CA VAL A 615 61.86 -1.46 -43.51
C VAL A 615 61.46 -2.85 -43.05
N TRP A 616 62.30 -3.49 -42.24
CA TRP A 616 62.02 -4.81 -41.65
C TRP A 616 61.25 -4.61 -40.34
N ILE A 617 60.26 -5.47 -40.10
CA ILE A 617 59.42 -5.39 -38.90
C ILE A 617 59.87 -6.49 -37.94
N VAL A 618 60.14 -6.10 -36.70
CA VAL A 618 60.48 -7.01 -35.61
C VAL A 618 59.18 -7.39 -34.90
N ASP A 619 58.94 -8.68 -34.76
CA ASP A 619 57.80 -9.21 -34.03
C ASP A 619 58.05 -9.08 -32.52
N ASN A 620 57.30 -8.23 -31.82
CA ASN A 620 57.57 -7.83 -30.43
C ASN A 620 57.49 -8.98 -29.42
N ASP A 621 56.78 -10.07 -29.74
CA ASP A 621 56.58 -11.18 -28.80
C ASP A 621 57.64 -12.29 -28.98
N THR A 622 58.29 -12.37 -30.14
CA THR A 622 59.23 -13.47 -30.48
C THR A 622 60.63 -13.00 -30.88
N GLY A 623 60.82 -11.70 -31.12
CA GLY A 623 62.10 -11.10 -31.52
C GLY A 623 62.56 -11.48 -32.94
N ALA A 624 61.73 -12.17 -33.72
CA ALA A 624 62.07 -12.57 -35.08
C ALA A 624 61.95 -11.38 -36.06
N VAL A 625 63.00 -11.12 -36.83
CA VAL A 625 63.05 -10.06 -37.84
C VAL A 625 62.54 -10.62 -39.17
N ARG A 626 61.47 -10.03 -39.73
CA ARG A 626 60.87 -10.47 -41.00
C ARG A 626 60.73 -9.33 -42.01
N PRO A 627 60.75 -9.62 -43.32
CA PRO A 627 60.56 -8.59 -44.33
C PRO A 627 59.11 -8.06 -44.25
N PRO A 628 58.87 -6.80 -44.66
CA PRO A 628 57.53 -6.25 -44.65
C PRO A 628 56.65 -7.06 -45.61
N LYS A 629 55.51 -7.55 -45.09
CA LYS A 629 54.56 -8.37 -45.84
C LYS A 629 54.17 -7.67 -47.15
N THR A 630 54.23 -8.43 -48.24
CA THR A 630 53.80 -7.99 -49.58
C THR A 630 52.30 -7.66 -49.59
N HIS A 631 51.83 -6.88 -50.57
CA HIS A 631 50.42 -6.47 -50.64
C HIS A 631 49.48 -7.70 -50.67
N ASP A 632 49.87 -8.76 -51.38
CA ASP A 632 49.08 -9.99 -51.49
C ASP A 632 49.03 -10.77 -50.16
N GLU A 633 50.12 -10.77 -49.38
CA GLU A 633 50.14 -11.38 -48.04
C GLU A 633 49.28 -10.61 -47.02
N ARG A 634 49.20 -9.28 -47.14
CA ARG A 634 48.28 -8.47 -46.31
C ARG A 634 46.82 -8.75 -46.67
N LEU A 635 46.51 -8.84 -47.96
CA LEU A 635 45.17 -9.20 -48.43
C LEU A 635 44.77 -10.61 -47.98
N GLN A 636 45.71 -11.56 -47.96
CA GLN A 636 45.44 -12.90 -47.42
C GLN A 636 45.22 -12.90 -45.91
N GLN A 637 45.98 -12.13 -45.14
CA GLN A 637 45.74 -11.98 -43.70
C GLN A 637 44.42 -11.28 -43.38
N ASP A 638 44.05 -10.23 -44.13
CA ASP A 638 42.77 -9.56 -43.95
C ASP A 638 41.61 -10.48 -44.32
N MET A 639 41.74 -11.30 -45.38
CA MET A 639 40.78 -12.35 -45.69
C MET A 639 40.71 -13.42 -44.60
N GLU A 640 41.83 -13.84 -44.02
CA GLU A 640 41.85 -14.81 -42.92
C GLU A 640 41.23 -14.24 -41.64
N ALA A 641 41.52 -12.98 -41.32
CA ALA A 641 40.91 -12.28 -40.19
C ALA A 641 39.39 -12.16 -40.39
N LEU A 642 38.93 -11.82 -41.60
CA LEU A 642 37.51 -11.82 -41.95
C LEU A 642 36.89 -13.22 -41.86
N ARG A 643 37.60 -14.28 -42.30
CA ARG A 643 37.13 -15.66 -42.16
C ARG A 643 37.00 -16.06 -40.69
N VAL A 644 37.96 -15.71 -39.84
CA VAL A 644 37.90 -15.97 -38.40
C VAL A 644 36.75 -15.19 -37.77
N GLN A 645 36.56 -13.92 -38.13
CA GLN A 645 35.46 -13.11 -37.63
C GLN A 645 34.09 -13.65 -38.06
N VAL A 646 33.96 -14.14 -39.30
CA VAL A 646 32.75 -14.81 -39.80
C VAL A 646 32.50 -16.13 -39.06
N VAL A 647 33.54 -16.93 -38.83
CA VAL A 647 33.43 -18.20 -38.07
C VAL A 647 33.04 -17.93 -36.61
N GLU A 648 33.60 -16.90 -35.98
CA GLU A 648 33.22 -16.50 -34.62
C GLU A 648 31.79 -15.95 -34.57
N SER A 649 31.37 -15.18 -35.58
CA SER A 649 30.00 -14.70 -35.70
C SER A 649 29.02 -15.88 -35.86
N GLN A 650 29.34 -16.86 -36.71
CA GLN A 650 28.56 -18.09 -36.87
C GLN A 650 28.52 -18.94 -35.60
N ARG A 651 29.62 -18.99 -34.83
CA ARG A 651 29.65 -19.65 -33.52
C ARG A 651 28.77 -18.95 -32.49
N ARG A 652 28.73 -17.61 -32.49
CA ARG A 652 27.84 -16.83 -31.62
C ARG A 652 26.37 -17.03 -31.99
N GLU A 653 26.05 -17.06 -33.29
CA GLU A 653 24.72 -17.40 -33.82
C GLU A 653 24.30 -18.82 -33.39
N LEU A 654 25.15 -19.83 -33.60
CA LEU A 654 24.87 -21.21 -33.16
C LEU A 654 24.73 -21.34 -31.65
N ALA A 655 25.48 -20.56 -30.87
CA ALA A 655 25.33 -20.52 -29.41
C ALA A 655 23.98 -19.92 -28.99
N LYS A 656 23.54 -18.83 -29.64
CA LYS A 656 22.21 -18.25 -29.44
C LYS A 656 21.09 -19.21 -29.85
N GLU A 657 21.25 -19.89 -30.98
CA GLU A 657 20.27 -20.88 -31.45
C GLU A 657 20.18 -22.07 -30.49
N ARG A 658 21.31 -22.55 -29.94
CA ARG A 658 21.32 -23.59 -28.90
C ARG A 658 20.66 -23.14 -27.60
N GLN A 659 20.85 -21.89 -27.19
CA GLN A 659 20.16 -21.32 -26.03
C GLN A 659 18.64 -21.22 -26.26
N LEU A 660 18.22 -20.78 -27.45
CA LEU A 660 16.80 -20.75 -27.82
C LEU A 660 16.19 -22.15 -27.90
N ARG A 661 16.89 -23.13 -28.47
CA ARG A 661 16.45 -24.53 -28.48
C ARG A 661 16.39 -25.13 -27.08
N ALA A 662 17.31 -24.77 -26.19
CA ALA A 662 17.27 -25.20 -24.79
C ALA A 662 16.06 -24.59 -24.05
N LEU A 663 15.77 -23.31 -24.28
CA LEU A 663 14.57 -22.64 -23.76
C LEU A 663 13.27 -23.28 -24.28
N VAL A 664 13.22 -23.63 -25.57
CA VAL A 664 12.05 -24.33 -26.16
C VAL A 664 11.92 -25.76 -25.64
N LEU A 665 13.02 -26.52 -25.49
CA LEU A 665 12.96 -27.86 -24.89
C LEU A 665 12.58 -27.82 -23.41
N GLN A 666 12.95 -26.74 -22.71
CA GLN A 666 12.53 -26.50 -21.33
C GLN A 666 11.05 -26.12 -21.25
N SER A 667 10.51 -25.39 -22.23
CA SER A 667 9.07 -25.13 -22.35
C SER A 667 8.27 -26.38 -22.75
N MET A 668 8.87 -27.31 -23.53
CA MET A 668 8.25 -28.59 -23.90
C MET A 668 8.35 -29.66 -22.81
N LYS A 669 9.27 -29.53 -21.84
CA LYS A 669 9.37 -30.40 -20.66
C LYS A 669 8.45 -30.01 -19.51
N GLN A 670 7.67 -28.93 -19.65
CA GLN A 670 6.55 -28.72 -18.74
C GLN A 670 5.50 -29.84 -18.97
N PRO A 671 5.07 -30.54 -17.90
CA PRO A 671 4.12 -31.62 -18.03
C PRO A 671 2.78 -31.07 -18.54
N LYS A 672 2.28 -31.66 -19.62
CA LYS A 672 0.90 -31.51 -20.09
C LYS A 672 -0.03 -31.85 -18.90
N PRO A 673 -0.98 -30.99 -18.50
CA PRO A 673 -1.93 -31.36 -17.45
C PRO A 673 -2.74 -32.57 -17.94
N ALA A 674 -2.79 -33.61 -17.11
CA ALA A 674 -3.52 -34.83 -17.39
C ALA A 674 -5.01 -34.51 -17.53
N MET A 675 -5.54 -34.70 -18.74
CA MET A 675 -6.96 -34.98 -18.94
C MET A 675 -7.23 -36.36 -18.33
N ASN A 676 -8.03 -36.39 -17.26
CA ASN A 676 -8.70 -37.59 -16.81
C ASN A 676 -9.96 -37.75 -17.68
N ASP A 677 -9.88 -38.59 -18.70
CA ASP A 677 -11.07 -39.28 -19.22
C ASP A 677 -11.37 -40.43 -18.27
N GLY A 678 -12.55 -40.39 -17.68
CA GLY A 678 -13.12 -41.47 -16.89
C GLY A 678 -13.46 -42.66 -17.78
N ASP A 679 -13.32 -43.84 -17.20
CA ASP A 679 -14.01 -45.04 -17.65
C ASP A 679 -15.10 -45.41 -16.65
N ALA A 680 -16.19 -45.88 -17.23
CA ALA A 680 -17.45 -46.39 -16.70
C ALA A 680 -17.53 -46.75 -15.20
N THR A 681 -18.52 -46.16 -14.51
CA THR A 681 -19.63 -46.90 -13.88
C THR A 681 -20.85 -45.97 -13.70
N SER A 682 -22.00 -46.46 -14.16
CA SER A 682 -23.37 -45.89 -14.19
C SER A 682 -23.71 -44.89 -15.29
#